data_AF-A0A849W927-F1
#
_entry.id   AF-A0A849W927-F1
#
_cell.length_a   1.000
_cell.length_b   1.000
_cell.length_c   1.000
_cell.angle_alpha   90.00
_cell.angle_beta   90.00
_cell.angle_gamma   90.00
#
_symmetry.space_group_name_H-M   'P 1'
#
loop_
_entity.id
_entity.type
_entity.pdbx_description
1 polymer ?
#
loop_
_entity_poly.entity_id
_entity_poly.type
_entity_poly.pdbx_seq_one_letter_code
_entity_poly.pdbx_strand_id
1 'polypeptide(L)'
;MDTIPKCFWKSLVPMWIKIALGDANKAELASVLKNLKEQGWQGGELENWKPKKSDADLLKDAQKYIGYIINPGMPEDKRSQYQKKLSGILSQIKQHGREILKIAEEYISLCKQENSFSLSKKIKDANCSHIQKNLPKNTLHSRAKSIYSVSDFPVMPSRLSHFSCKSGVLNIYIDEVEVGTKDGAIAGIVWDGNTPCKSILPIIATHSKNEEYLPTLLACDKAFPFIMPLQHPQGNVYPYKEILVYSLQILLGWLISPRKTTTPVNVYLELYGQYQPGKEWTQYIQGRFDEASACFPNRFADWEINTIEWKEKDYGYIAWGDLLGYWYLAESRGERFGEIHHSQLPGFIPIKTEVLGILKRLEFMEQTGGVQEILDLAVEIHGTKLWESILKDIKIRMEQLPELQDCIIQEMDARYQVKERNLGNLQKMMNALKIVLPQDKANMPLRTQLFCLAVDLQEANHNGDPLSIHQALLSYEEARQKGLDCDRELVGYVDANLAVHYTDLFDFPKAKATIERIAFDPYFEGMSNETQARNWSSLGQQYSIEKQYEKAEEAFQKAIHLYQTAPGLSLSEQKNEIDQTSVYRAINAMDSKSPDALVLLQDVLGDIPTAAQTLSTSIQKAYHHHLLLRALWHLPQELKLKEAETVYFQNISHWQTQPYHPWPLIEMYRALLLWKNNQTAASQKRFQSALAIATAPQHGAILRLIASMIATTAFCCHHEETYRKSAYQYLEKLPSILPSAKETIDSLWQILQTPERARPEEALKTMPFNYR
;
A
#
# COMPACT_ATOMS: atom_id res chain seq x y z
N MET A 1 -0.91 38.26 24.87
CA MET A 1 -1.75 37.06 24.76
C MET A 1 -1.32 36.33 23.51
N ASP A 2 -0.30 35.52 23.73
CA ASP A 2 0.14 34.28 23.10
C ASP A 2 -0.58 33.86 21.81
N THR A 3 0.19 33.85 20.72
CA THR A 3 -0.15 33.25 19.43
C THR A 3 -0.48 31.77 19.60
N ILE A 4 -1.69 31.36 19.22
CA ILE A 4 -2.09 29.96 19.22
C ILE A 4 -1.49 29.31 17.96
N PRO A 5 -0.73 28.20 18.06
CA PRO A 5 -0.16 27.55 16.88
C PRO A 5 -1.23 27.15 15.87
N LYS A 6 -0.93 27.26 14.56
CA LYS A 6 -1.88 27.02 13.45
C LYS A 6 -2.61 25.67 13.50
N CYS A 7 -1.99 24.66 14.12
CA CYS A 7 -2.50 23.30 14.17
C CYS A 7 -3.23 22.97 15.49
N PHE A 8 -3.43 23.95 16.38
CA PHE A 8 -3.89 23.67 17.75
C PHE A 8 -5.24 22.94 17.81
N TRP A 9 -6.25 23.47 17.11
CA TRP A 9 -7.57 22.84 17.05
C TRP A 9 -7.52 21.44 16.44
N LYS A 10 -6.75 21.28 15.35
CA LYS A 10 -6.63 20.04 14.58
C LYS A 10 -5.86 18.95 15.34
N SER A 11 -4.94 19.32 16.22
CA SER A 11 -4.09 18.38 16.96
C SER A 11 -4.65 18.04 18.35
N LEU A 12 -5.15 19.03 19.10
CA LEU A 12 -5.46 18.84 20.51
C LEU A 12 -6.90 18.37 20.75
N VAL A 13 -7.87 18.88 20.00
CA VAL A 13 -9.29 18.52 20.17
C VAL A 13 -9.57 17.04 19.88
N PRO A 14 -9.05 16.42 18.79
CA PRO A 14 -9.20 14.98 18.60
C PRO A 14 -8.59 14.15 19.73
N MET A 15 -7.44 14.59 20.26
CA MET A 15 -6.75 13.88 21.34
C MET A 15 -7.55 13.94 22.65
N TRP A 16 -8.12 15.10 22.97
CA TRP A 16 -9.04 15.28 24.08
C TRP A 16 -10.31 14.43 23.98
N ILE A 17 -10.89 14.33 22.77
CA ILE A 17 -12.02 13.44 22.51
C ILE A 17 -11.63 11.99 22.79
N LYS A 18 -10.49 11.52 22.27
CA LYS A 18 -10.02 10.15 22.49
C LYS A 18 -9.77 9.83 23.96
N ILE A 19 -9.14 10.74 24.72
CA ILE A 19 -8.88 10.53 26.15
C ILE A 19 -10.18 10.45 26.96
N ALA A 20 -11.16 11.31 26.66
CA ALA A 20 -12.46 11.29 27.33
C ALA A 20 -13.26 10.00 27.06
N LEU A 21 -13.02 9.35 25.93
CA LEU A 21 -13.65 8.09 25.52
C LEU A 21 -12.87 6.85 25.97
N GLY A 22 -11.63 7.00 26.43
CA GLY A 22 -10.74 5.90 26.82
C GLY A 22 -9.92 5.31 25.66
N ASP A 23 -9.96 5.93 24.49
CA ASP A 23 -9.33 5.46 23.24
C ASP A 23 -7.85 5.87 23.10
N ALA A 24 -7.34 6.69 24.02
CA ALA A 24 -5.96 7.19 24.02
C ALA A 24 -5.39 7.27 25.43
N ASN A 25 -4.08 7.05 25.58
CA ASN A 25 -3.40 7.10 26.87
C ASN A 25 -2.70 8.46 27.12
N LYS A 26 -2.24 8.67 28.36
CA LYS A 26 -1.58 9.93 28.77
C LYS A 26 -0.27 10.22 28.02
N ALA A 27 0.41 9.19 27.51
CA ALA A 27 1.68 9.36 26.78
C ALA A 27 1.43 9.97 25.39
N GLU A 28 0.32 9.63 24.74
CA GLU A 28 -0.08 10.20 23.45
C GLU A 28 -0.43 11.69 23.57
N LEU A 29 -1.18 12.07 24.62
CA LEU A 29 -1.43 13.49 24.91
C LEU A 29 -0.13 14.24 25.21
N ALA A 30 0.77 13.65 25.99
CA ALA A 30 2.05 14.27 26.32
C ALA A 30 2.91 14.53 25.07
N SER A 31 2.86 13.62 24.08
CA SER A 31 3.53 13.81 22.79
C SER A 31 2.95 14.98 21.99
N VAL A 32 1.61 15.09 21.92
CA VAL A 32 0.93 16.21 21.24
C VAL A 32 1.21 17.54 21.94
N LEU A 33 1.13 17.58 23.27
CA LEU A 33 1.42 18.78 24.06
C LEU A 33 2.88 19.22 23.90
N LYS A 34 3.83 18.27 23.83
CA LYS A 34 5.25 18.56 23.57
C LYS A 34 5.45 19.23 22.21
N ASN A 35 4.86 18.68 21.15
CA ASN A 35 4.94 19.25 19.81
C ASN A 35 4.31 20.66 19.75
N LEU A 36 3.17 20.87 20.42
CA LEU A 36 2.55 22.20 20.50
C LEU A 36 3.44 23.22 21.24
N LYS A 37 4.12 22.80 22.31
CA LYS A 37 5.10 23.65 23.03
C LYS A 37 6.31 24.01 22.16
N GLU A 38 6.83 23.05 21.39
CA GLU A 38 7.90 23.29 20.40
C GLU A 38 7.46 24.28 19.30
N GLN A 39 6.16 24.33 19.00
CA GLN A 39 5.55 25.32 18.08
C GLN A 39 5.19 26.66 18.74
N GLY A 40 5.66 26.91 19.96
CA GLY A 40 5.52 28.19 20.65
C GLY A 40 4.25 28.34 21.50
N TRP A 41 3.48 27.27 21.72
CA TRP A 41 2.38 27.30 22.69
C TRP A 41 2.94 27.35 24.12
N GLN A 42 2.57 28.38 24.88
CA GLN A 42 3.06 28.63 26.23
C GLN A 42 2.48 27.66 27.29
N GLY A 43 1.54 26.79 26.91
CA GLY A 43 0.77 26.00 27.87
C GLY A 43 -0.22 26.86 28.65
N GLY A 44 -0.90 26.27 29.64
CA GLY A 44 -1.91 26.95 30.45
C GLY A 44 -2.84 25.97 31.15
N GLU A 45 -4.02 26.44 31.60
CA GLU A 45 -5.00 25.59 32.30
C GLU A 45 -5.48 24.39 31.46
N LEU A 46 -5.42 24.50 30.14
CA LEU A 46 -5.75 23.45 29.19
C LEU A 46 -4.74 22.30 29.14
N GLU A 47 -3.49 22.49 29.60
CA GLU A 47 -2.45 21.45 29.56
C GLU A 47 -2.81 20.25 30.44
N ASN A 48 -3.46 20.51 31.56
CA ASN A 48 -3.88 19.50 32.53
C ASN A 48 -5.37 19.17 32.43
N TRP A 49 -6.09 19.78 31.47
CA TRP A 49 -7.52 19.58 31.34
C TRP A 49 -7.85 18.17 30.85
N LYS A 50 -8.82 17.56 31.53
CA LYS A 50 -9.35 16.24 31.19
C LYS A 50 -10.84 16.37 30.93
N PRO A 51 -11.25 16.45 29.66
CA PRO A 51 -12.67 16.49 29.31
C PRO A 51 -13.38 15.24 29.82
N LYS A 52 -14.60 15.42 30.30
CA LYS A 52 -15.51 14.31 30.58
C LYS A 52 -16.14 13.83 29.27
N LYS A 53 -16.77 12.65 29.29
CA LYS A 53 -17.50 12.11 28.14
C LYS A 53 -18.51 13.12 27.54
N SER A 54 -19.22 13.86 28.40
CA SER A 54 -20.14 14.93 27.96
C SER A 54 -19.45 16.07 27.23
N ASP A 55 -18.21 16.43 27.63
CA ASP A 55 -17.43 17.47 26.95
C ASP A 55 -16.93 16.95 25.59
N ALA A 56 -16.60 15.67 25.48
CA ALA A 56 -16.18 15.06 24.22
C ALA A 56 -17.28 15.01 23.16
N ASP A 57 -18.53 14.75 23.57
CA ASP A 57 -19.66 14.81 22.65
C ASP A 57 -19.88 16.23 22.12
N LEU A 58 -19.78 17.25 22.99
CA LEU A 58 -19.81 18.66 22.60
C LEU A 58 -18.64 19.05 21.67
N LEU A 59 -17.44 18.53 21.92
CA LEU A 59 -16.26 18.77 21.08
C LEU A 59 -16.39 18.11 19.69
N LYS A 60 -17.00 16.92 19.59
CA LYS A 60 -17.30 16.27 18.30
C LYS A 60 -18.27 17.11 17.46
N ASP A 61 -19.33 17.60 18.11
CA ASP A 61 -20.28 18.49 17.44
C ASP A 61 -19.61 19.81 17.02
N ALA A 62 -18.76 20.39 17.87
CA ALA A 62 -17.99 21.58 17.53
C ALA A 62 -17.07 21.36 16.31
N GLN A 63 -16.39 20.21 16.22
CA GLN A 63 -15.56 19.86 15.05
C GLN A 63 -16.38 19.80 13.76
N LYS A 64 -17.57 19.21 13.80
CA LYS A 64 -18.50 19.15 12.67
C LYS A 64 -18.88 20.56 12.18
N TYR A 65 -19.25 21.46 13.10
CA TYR A 65 -19.63 22.83 12.73
C TYR A 65 -18.46 23.67 12.21
N ILE A 66 -17.26 23.50 12.75
CA ILE A 66 -16.06 24.15 12.21
C ILE A 66 -15.82 23.74 10.76
N GLY A 67 -15.97 22.45 10.43
CA GLY A 67 -15.88 21.96 9.05
C GLY A 67 -16.84 22.69 8.09
N TYR A 68 -18.08 22.95 8.53
CA TYR A 68 -19.04 23.74 7.73
C TYR A 68 -18.63 25.22 7.61
N ILE A 69 -18.09 25.81 8.68
CA ILE A 69 -17.73 27.24 8.70
C ILE A 69 -16.53 27.54 7.79
N ILE A 70 -15.53 26.65 7.76
CA ILE A 70 -14.31 26.83 6.96
C ILE A 70 -14.47 26.39 5.49
N ASN A 71 -15.58 25.74 5.12
CA ASN A 71 -15.85 25.36 3.74
C ASN A 71 -16.03 26.61 2.84
N PRO A 72 -15.21 26.79 1.79
CA PRO A 72 -15.28 27.95 0.91
C PRO A 72 -16.59 28.03 0.11
N GLY A 73 -17.24 26.90 -0.19
CA GLY A 73 -18.53 26.84 -0.89
C GLY A 73 -19.76 27.07 0.01
N MET A 74 -19.58 27.31 1.31
CA MET A 74 -20.70 27.54 2.24
C MET A 74 -21.29 28.95 2.08
N PRO A 75 -22.62 29.08 1.86
CA PRO A 75 -23.30 30.38 1.85
C PRO A 75 -23.11 31.18 3.15
N GLU A 76 -22.96 32.51 3.06
CA GLU A 76 -22.59 33.38 4.20
C GLU A 76 -23.67 33.43 5.30
N ASP A 77 -24.94 33.32 4.92
CA ASP A 77 -26.09 33.20 5.81
C ASP A 77 -26.05 31.91 6.64
N LYS A 78 -25.74 30.77 5.99
CA LYS A 78 -25.54 29.49 6.66
C LYS A 78 -24.29 29.47 7.52
N ARG A 79 -23.19 30.09 7.06
CA ARG A 79 -21.93 30.23 7.80
C ARG A 79 -22.15 30.98 9.12
N SER A 80 -22.90 32.09 9.08
CA SER A 80 -23.28 32.86 10.27
C SER A 80 -24.16 32.05 11.24
N GLN A 81 -25.07 31.22 10.73
CA GLN A 81 -25.88 30.31 11.54
C GLN A 81 -25.03 29.24 12.24
N TYR A 82 -24.08 28.64 11.53
CA TYR A 82 -23.18 27.63 12.10
C TYR A 82 -22.20 28.21 13.12
N GLN A 83 -21.73 29.45 12.93
CA GLN A 83 -20.94 30.15 13.95
C GLN A 83 -21.73 30.34 15.25
N LYS A 84 -23.01 30.76 15.18
CA LYS A 84 -23.87 30.85 16.37
C LYS A 84 -24.06 29.50 17.07
N LYS A 85 -24.23 28.42 16.30
CA LYS A 85 -24.35 27.06 16.84
C LYS A 85 -23.05 26.59 17.51
N LEU A 86 -21.90 26.86 16.89
CA LEU A 86 -20.58 26.55 17.44
C LEU A 86 -20.37 27.24 18.79
N SER A 87 -20.64 28.54 18.88
CA SER A 87 -20.54 29.29 20.15
C SER A 87 -21.50 28.73 21.21
N GLY A 88 -22.73 28.38 20.81
CA GLY A 88 -23.71 27.76 21.70
C GLY A 88 -23.26 26.41 22.26
N ILE A 89 -22.62 25.57 21.44
CA ILE A 89 -22.10 24.26 21.85
C ILE A 89 -20.91 24.41 22.80
N LEU A 90 -19.92 25.22 22.43
CA LEU A 90 -18.72 25.40 23.25
C LEU A 90 -19.00 26.11 24.57
N SER A 91 -20.05 26.95 24.63
CA SER A 91 -20.51 27.58 25.88
C SER A 91 -21.09 26.59 26.90
N GLN A 92 -21.49 25.38 26.48
CA GLN A 92 -22.01 24.34 27.36
C GLN A 92 -20.89 23.57 28.08
N ILE A 93 -19.64 23.71 27.62
CA ILE A 93 -18.47 23.12 28.29
C ILE A 93 -18.16 23.97 29.53
N LYS A 94 -18.48 23.43 30.72
CA LYS A 94 -18.37 24.16 32.00
C LYS A 94 -16.95 24.58 32.34
N GLN A 95 -15.96 23.78 31.96
CA GLN A 95 -14.56 24.01 32.25
C GLN A 95 -13.81 24.33 30.95
N HIS A 96 -13.24 25.52 30.88
CA HIS A 96 -12.47 26.03 29.74
C HIS A 96 -13.22 26.22 28.40
N GLY A 97 -14.56 26.19 28.40
CA GLY A 97 -15.36 26.37 27.17
C GLY A 97 -15.11 27.71 26.46
N ARG A 98 -14.80 28.77 27.21
CA ARG A 98 -14.47 30.10 26.65
C ARG A 98 -13.12 30.10 25.94
N GLU A 99 -12.13 29.44 26.54
CA GLU A 99 -10.79 29.29 26.02
C GLU A 99 -10.80 28.43 24.75
N ILE A 100 -11.57 27.35 24.75
CA ILE A 100 -11.78 26.47 23.58
C ILE A 100 -12.51 27.22 22.46
N LEU A 101 -13.50 28.04 22.78
CA LEU A 101 -14.17 28.88 21.78
C LEU A 101 -13.20 29.88 21.14
N LYS A 102 -12.34 30.51 21.93
CA LYS A 102 -11.31 31.42 21.41
C LYS A 102 -10.34 30.70 20.45
N ILE A 103 -9.92 29.48 20.80
CA ILE A 103 -9.10 28.63 19.92
C ILE A 103 -9.85 28.32 18.62
N ALA A 104 -11.14 27.98 18.70
CA ALA A 104 -11.96 27.70 17.52
C ALA A 104 -12.06 28.91 16.59
N GLU A 105 -12.29 30.09 17.15
CA GLU A 105 -12.40 31.35 16.40
C GLU A 105 -11.08 31.75 15.73
N GLU A 106 -9.96 31.59 16.45
CA GLU A 106 -8.63 31.84 15.90
C GLU A 106 -8.30 30.85 14.77
N TYR A 107 -8.62 29.57 14.95
CA TYR A 107 -8.47 28.56 13.91
C TYR A 107 -9.32 28.87 12.66
N ILE A 108 -10.59 29.25 12.84
CA ILE A 108 -11.46 29.68 11.73
C ILE A 108 -10.89 30.90 11.02
N SER A 109 -10.39 31.89 11.78
CA SER A 109 -9.77 33.10 11.23
C SER A 109 -8.53 32.76 10.40
N LEU A 110 -7.67 31.87 10.89
CA LEU A 110 -6.47 31.39 10.20
C LEU A 110 -6.84 30.66 8.90
N CYS A 111 -7.83 29.76 8.92
CA CYS A 111 -8.28 29.07 7.70
C CYS A 111 -8.86 30.06 6.67
N LYS A 112 -9.56 31.11 7.11
CA LYS A 112 -10.05 32.19 6.23
C LYS A 112 -8.91 33.08 5.70
N GLN A 113 -7.87 33.29 6.50
CA GLN A 113 -6.67 34.02 6.09
C GLN A 113 -5.82 33.21 5.11
N GLU A 114 -5.68 31.90 5.25
CA GLU A 114 -4.94 31.07 4.28
C GLU A 114 -5.66 30.97 2.93
N ASN A 115 -6.99 30.93 2.96
CA ASN A 115 -7.82 31.05 1.75
C ASN A 115 -7.72 32.44 1.08
N SER A 116 -7.30 33.50 1.80
CA SER A 116 -7.09 34.85 1.24
C SER A 116 -5.60 35.19 0.99
N PHE A 117 -4.66 34.53 1.66
CA PHE A 117 -3.21 34.62 1.42
C PHE A 117 -2.77 33.80 0.21
N SER A 118 -3.46 32.69 -0.12
CA SER A 118 -3.24 32.00 -1.40
C SER A 118 -3.63 32.87 -2.61
N LEU A 119 -4.58 33.80 -2.43
CA LEU A 119 -4.96 34.82 -3.42
C LEU A 119 -4.03 36.05 -3.43
N SER A 120 -3.52 36.51 -2.28
CA SER A 120 -2.78 37.78 -2.18
C SER A 120 -1.25 37.64 -2.22
N LYS A 121 -0.67 36.48 -1.87
CA LYS A 121 0.77 36.25 -1.99
C LYS A 121 1.22 36.15 -3.45
N LYS A 122 0.32 35.78 -4.37
CA LYS A 122 0.52 35.87 -5.83
C LYS A 122 0.58 37.31 -6.38
N ILE A 123 0.26 38.34 -5.58
CA ILE A 123 0.22 39.74 -6.03
C ILE A 123 1.47 40.54 -5.60
N LYS A 124 2.20 40.13 -4.55
CA LYS A 124 3.31 40.93 -4.00
C LYS A 124 4.72 40.54 -4.46
N ASP A 125 4.94 39.33 -4.98
CA ASP A 125 6.27 38.89 -5.44
C ASP A 125 6.60 39.33 -6.89
N ALA A 126 5.80 40.24 -7.48
CA ALA A 126 5.95 40.70 -8.87
C ALA A 126 6.77 42.00 -9.07
N ASN A 127 7.32 42.62 -8.01
CA ASN A 127 8.08 43.87 -8.14
C ASN A 127 9.43 43.82 -7.41
N CYS A 128 10.43 43.19 -8.03
CA CYS A 128 11.83 43.60 -7.90
C CYS A 128 12.60 43.27 -9.18
N SER A 129 12.96 44.32 -9.90
CA SER A 129 13.77 44.33 -11.11
C SER A 129 15.26 44.30 -10.78
N HIS A 130 16.03 43.38 -11.38
CA HIS A 130 17.11 43.68 -12.34
C HIS A 130 17.90 42.41 -12.73
N ILE A 131 18.25 42.34 -14.04
CA ILE A 131 19.16 41.40 -14.75
C ILE A 131 18.46 40.10 -15.25
N GLN A 132 17.78 40.09 -16.41
CA GLN A 132 18.26 39.78 -17.80
C GLN A 132 18.97 38.42 -17.97
N LYS A 133 18.77 37.55 -18.98
CA LYS A 133 17.95 37.40 -20.22
C LYS A 133 18.43 36.03 -20.78
N ASN A 134 17.66 34.97 -21.02
CA ASN A 134 16.90 34.71 -22.25
C ASN A 134 16.27 33.31 -22.14
N LEU A 135 14.94 33.24 -22.01
CA LEU A 135 14.08 32.13 -22.44
C LEU A 135 12.65 32.70 -22.55
N PRO A 136 11.80 32.21 -23.47
CA PRO A 136 10.56 32.89 -23.85
C PRO A 136 9.56 32.90 -22.67
N LYS A 137 9.44 34.05 -22.01
CA LYS A 137 8.33 34.37 -21.11
C LYS A 137 7.27 35.11 -21.93
N ASN A 138 6.18 34.42 -22.27
CA ASN A 138 4.80 34.92 -22.28
C ASN A 138 3.92 34.08 -23.20
N THR A 139 3.25 33.09 -22.61
CA THR A 139 1.84 32.76 -22.82
C THR A 139 1.54 31.58 -21.91
N LEU A 140 1.05 31.82 -20.68
CA LEU A 140 0.35 30.75 -19.92
C LEU A 140 -0.41 31.20 -18.66
N HIS A 141 -0.37 32.47 -18.23
CA HIS A 141 -0.99 32.86 -16.93
C HIS A 141 -2.08 33.93 -16.97
N SER A 142 -2.88 33.98 -18.05
CA SER A 142 -4.09 34.81 -18.06
C SER A 142 -5.39 34.10 -18.47
N ARG A 143 -5.47 32.77 -18.42
CA ARG A 143 -6.70 32.05 -18.82
C ARG A 143 -7.22 30.93 -17.92
N ALA A 144 -6.76 30.81 -16.68
CA ALA A 144 -7.50 30.10 -15.64
C ALA A 144 -8.38 31.08 -14.83
N LYS A 145 -9.25 31.83 -15.53
CA LYS A 145 -10.54 32.16 -14.91
C LYS A 145 -11.34 30.86 -14.93
N SER A 146 -12.08 30.58 -13.87
CA SER A 146 -13.13 29.56 -13.84
C SER A 146 -13.93 29.60 -15.15
N ILE A 147 -13.66 28.66 -16.06
CA ILE A 147 -14.36 28.54 -17.35
C ILE A 147 -15.15 27.21 -17.41
N TYR A 148 -14.85 26.25 -16.53
CA TYR A 148 -15.52 24.95 -16.54
C TYR A 148 -16.27 24.69 -15.23
N SER A 149 -17.60 24.67 -15.34
CA SER A 149 -18.51 24.05 -14.39
C SER A 149 -18.35 22.53 -14.44
N VAL A 150 -18.67 21.83 -13.34
CA VAL A 150 -18.71 20.34 -13.30
C VAL A 150 -19.63 19.77 -14.40
N SER A 151 -20.57 20.58 -14.91
CA SER A 151 -21.45 20.25 -16.02
C SER A 151 -20.83 20.35 -17.43
N ASP A 152 -19.63 20.91 -17.58
CA ASP A 152 -19.00 21.10 -18.90
C ASP A 152 -18.26 19.85 -19.41
N PHE A 153 -18.07 18.85 -18.55
CA PHE A 153 -17.50 17.55 -18.92
C PHE A 153 -18.60 16.47 -18.87
N PRO A 154 -18.66 15.58 -19.88
CA PRO A 154 -19.64 14.50 -19.88
C PRO A 154 -19.46 13.63 -18.64
N VAL A 155 -20.57 13.38 -17.93
CA VAL A 155 -20.63 12.44 -16.78
C VAL A 155 -20.00 11.12 -17.19
N MET A 156 -19.12 10.57 -16.33
CA MET A 156 -18.52 9.25 -16.56
C MET A 156 -19.63 8.23 -16.89
N PRO A 157 -19.78 7.81 -18.16
CA PRO A 157 -20.78 6.83 -18.51
C PRO A 157 -20.18 5.48 -18.16
N SER A 158 -20.50 4.98 -16.98
CA SER A 158 -20.27 3.58 -16.63
C SER A 158 -21.26 2.70 -17.41
N ARG A 159 -21.15 2.64 -18.74
CA ARG A 159 -21.84 1.60 -19.52
C ARG A 159 -21.08 0.28 -19.34
N LEU A 160 -21.09 -0.22 -18.11
CA LEU A 160 -20.35 -1.39 -17.66
C LEU A 160 -21.12 -2.70 -17.81
N SER A 161 -22.33 -2.69 -18.37
CA SER A 161 -23.11 -3.92 -18.48
C SER A 161 -24.13 -3.89 -19.62
N HIS A 162 -24.57 -5.09 -20.00
CA HIS A 162 -25.78 -5.32 -20.79
C HIS A 162 -27.06 -4.87 -20.06
N PHE A 163 -26.98 -4.37 -18.81
CA PHE A 163 -28.11 -3.91 -18.03
C PHE A 163 -28.81 -2.75 -18.74
N SER A 164 -30.01 -3.02 -19.22
CA SER A 164 -30.86 -2.06 -19.87
C SER A 164 -31.70 -1.38 -18.80
N CYS A 165 -31.37 -0.14 -18.48
CA CYS A 165 -32.15 0.70 -17.57
C CYS A 165 -33.28 1.36 -18.38
N LYS A 166 -34.39 0.67 -18.66
CA LYS A 166 -35.49 1.11 -19.54
C LYS A 166 -36.84 1.31 -18.82
N SER A 167 -37.11 0.66 -17.69
CA SER A 167 -38.46 0.45 -17.13
C SER A 167 -39.12 1.64 -16.38
N GLY A 168 -38.55 2.84 -16.43
CA GLY A 168 -39.02 3.99 -15.62
C GLY A 168 -38.79 3.90 -14.10
N VAL A 169 -38.65 2.70 -13.51
CA VAL A 169 -38.52 2.44 -12.06
C VAL A 169 -37.50 1.33 -11.79
N LEU A 170 -36.71 1.47 -10.73
CA LEU A 170 -35.77 0.44 -10.27
C LEU A 170 -36.18 -0.15 -8.92
N ASN A 171 -35.96 -1.46 -8.78
CA ASN A 171 -36.06 -2.16 -7.51
C ASN A 171 -34.68 -2.71 -7.11
N ILE A 172 -34.27 -2.53 -5.86
CA ILE A 172 -33.01 -3.05 -5.33
C ILE A 172 -33.31 -4.06 -4.24
N TYR A 173 -32.85 -5.29 -4.40
CA TYR A 173 -33.01 -6.37 -3.42
C TYR A 173 -31.66 -6.67 -2.79
N ILE A 174 -31.58 -6.59 -1.47
CA ILE A 174 -30.32 -6.64 -0.71
C ILE A 174 -30.38 -7.74 0.35
N ASP A 175 -29.28 -8.48 0.47
CA ASP A 175 -28.98 -9.43 1.52
C ASP A 175 -27.66 -9.05 2.21
N GLU A 176 -27.64 -9.14 3.55
CA GLU A 176 -26.46 -8.88 4.37
C GLU A 176 -25.69 -10.15 4.68
N VAL A 177 -24.40 -10.15 4.36
CA VAL A 177 -23.55 -11.32 4.51
C VAL A 177 -22.56 -11.05 5.64
N GLU A 178 -22.68 -11.78 6.76
CA GLU A 178 -21.78 -11.73 7.92
C GLU A 178 -21.33 -10.30 8.34
N VAL A 179 -22.23 -9.30 8.27
CA VAL A 179 -21.88 -7.90 8.55
C VAL A 179 -21.33 -7.75 9.97
N GLY A 180 -20.17 -7.09 10.10
CA GLY A 180 -19.45 -6.94 11.36
C GLY A 180 -18.38 -8.01 11.59
N THR A 181 -18.22 -8.98 10.69
CA THR A 181 -17.06 -9.87 10.64
C THR A 181 -16.03 -9.37 9.61
N LYS A 182 -14.88 -10.04 9.55
CA LYS A 182 -13.84 -9.78 8.53
C LYS A 182 -14.31 -10.12 7.10
N ASP A 183 -15.33 -10.95 6.96
CA ASP A 183 -15.88 -11.44 5.70
C ASP A 183 -17.27 -10.82 5.44
N GLY A 184 -17.54 -9.65 6.04
CA GLY A 184 -18.81 -8.95 5.87
C GLY A 184 -18.99 -8.40 4.46
N ALA A 185 -20.19 -8.44 3.90
CA ALA A 185 -20.53 -7.84 2.60
C ALA A 185 -22.01 -7.41 2.52
N ILE A 186 -22.29 -6.49 1.60
CA ILE A 186 -23.63 -6.20 1.11
C ILE A 186 -23.74 -6.78 -0.29
N ALA A 187 -24.67 -7.71 -0.52
CA ALA A 187 -24.86 -8.35 -1.80
C ALA A 187 -26.30 -8.19 -2.28
N GLY A 188 -26.53 -8.15 -3.59
CA GLY A 188 -27.87 -7.93 -4.09
C GLY A 188 -27.98 -7.80 -5.59
N ILE A 189 -29.20 -7.52 -6.04
CA ILE A 189 -29.50 -7.24 -7.43
C ILE A 189 -30.28 -5.94 -7.58
N VAL A 190 -29.97 -5.16 -8.61
CA VAL A 190 -30.84 -4.10 -9.11
C VAL A 190 -31.65 -4.62 -10.27
N TRP A 191 -32.95 -4.39 -10.23
CA TRP A 191 -33.91 -4.87 -11.20
C TRP A 191 -34.56 -3.71 -11.96
N ASP A 192 -34.51 -3.76 -13.30
CA ASP A 192 -35.18 -2.82 -14.20
C ASP A 192 -36.66 -3.22 -14.39
N GLY A 193 -37.50 -2.82 -13.43
CA GLY A 193 -38.95 -3.03 -13.51
C GLY A 193 -39.65 -2.87 -12.17
N ASN A 194 -40.97 -2.64 -12.20
CA ASN A 194 -41.81 -2.48 -10.99
C ASN A 194 -41.92 -3.75 -10.14
N THR A 195 -41.85 -4.94 -10.74
CA THR A 195 -41.98 -6.21 -10.04
C THR A 195 -41.05 -7.28 -10.63
N PRO A 196 -40.62 -8.27 -9.82
CA PRO A 196 -39.92 -9.45 -10.31
C PRO A 196 -40.67 -10.13 -11.46
N CYS A 197 -39.93 -10.64 -12.45
CA CYS A 197 -40.50 -11.30 -13.61
C CYS A 197 -39.93 -12.71 -13.76
N LYS A 198 -40.67 -13.70 -13.26
CA LYS A 198 -40.26 -15.13 -13.21
C LYS A 198 -39.91 -15.72 -14.59
N SER A 199 -40.47 -15.17 -15.66
CA SER A 199 -40.19 -15.62 -17.03
C SER A 199 -38.88 -15.06 -17.59
N ILE A 200 -38.29 -14.04 -16.95
CA ILE A 200 -37.01 -13.44 -17.33
C ILE A 200 -35.90 -13.89 -16.37
N LEU A 201 -36.15 -13.77 -15.06
CA LEU A 201 -35.23 -14.25 -14.03
C LEU A 201 -36.06 -15.06 -13.00
N PRO A 202 -35.77 -16.36 -12.80
CA PRO A 202 -36.55 -17.19 -11.91
C PRO A 202 -36.41 -16.73 -10.44
N ILE A 203 -37.40 -17.08 -9.62
CA ILE A 203 -37.24 -17.00 -8.15
C ILE A 203 -36.55 -18.29 -7.72
N ILE A 204 -35.42 -18.15 -7.03
CA ILE A 204 -34.65 -19.27 -6.49
C ILE A 204 -35.00 -19.51 -5.02
N ALA A 205 -34.65 -20.68 -4.51
CA ALA A 205 -34.82 -21.00 -3.09
C ALA A 205 -33.91 -20.12 -2.22
N THR A 206 -34.39 -19.77 -1.03
CA THR A 206 -33.55 -19.14 0.00
C THR A 206 -32.45 -20.10 0.43
N HIS A 207 -31.29 -19.56 0.84
CA HIS A 207 -30.10 -20.33 1.22
C HIS A 207 -29.55 -21.24 0.11
N SER A 208 -29.86 -20.94 -1.15
CA SER A 208 -29.31 -21.68 -2.27
C SER A 208 -27.83 -21.41 -2.43
N LYS A 209 -27.04 -22.48 -2.51
CA LYS A 209 -25.62 -22.48 -2.88
C LYS A 209 -25.39 -23.02 -4.29
N ASN A 210 -26.45 -23.09 -5.11
CA ASN A 210 -26.34 -23.67 -6.44
C ASN A 210 -25.73 -22.64 -7.42
N GLU A 211 -24.45 -22.83 -7.75
CA GLU A 211 -23.71 -22.00 -8.71
C GLU A 211 -24.29 -22.06 -10.14
N GLU A 212 -25.07 -23.09 -10.49
CA GLU A 212 -25.72 -23.22 -11.81
C GLU A 212 -26.68 -22.07 -12.13
N TYR A 213 -27.11 -21.31 -11.12
CA TYR A 213 -27.94 -20.13 -11.30
C TYR A 213 -27.16 -18.90 -11.78
N LEU A 214 -25.84 -18.83 -11.54
CA LEU A 214 -25.03 -17.64 -11.87
C LEU A 214 -25.04 -17.29 -13.37
N PRO A 215 -24.87 -18.23 -14.32
CA PRO A 215 -24.95 -17.91 -15.74
C PRO A 215 -26.28 -17.26 -16.15
N THR A 216 -27.39 -17.69 -15.54
CA THR A 216 -28.72 -17.11 -15.80
C THR A 216 -28.81 -15.67 -15.32
N LEU A 217 -28.30 -15.37 -14.12
CA LEU A 217 -28.25 -14.02 -13.57
C LEU A 217 -27.34 -13.11 -14.41
N LEU A 218 -26.16 -13.57 -14.78
CA LEU A 218 -25.16 -12.79 -15.53
C LEU A 218 -25.58 -12.51 -16.98
N ALA A 219 -26.44 -13.36 -17.57
CA ALA A 219 -26.99 -13.15 -18.90
C ALA A 219 -28.23 -12.23 -18.92
N CYS A 220 -28.79 -11.88 -17.75
CA CYS A 220 -30.04 -11.12 -17.67
C CYS A 220 -29.81 -9.61 -17.84
N ASP A 221 -30.33 -9.04 -18.93
CA ASP A 221 -30.22 -7.60 -19.23
C ASP A 221 -31.09 -6.71 -18.33
N LYS A 222 -31.96 -7.29 -17.50
CA LYS A 222 -32.79 -6.59 -16.52
C LYS A 222 -32.28 -6.68 -15.09
N ALA A 223 -31.22 -7.43 -14.83
CA ALA A 223 -30.65 -7.60 -13.51
C ALA A 223 -29.20 -7.11 -13.49
N PHE A 224 -28.88 -6.24 -12.54
CA PHE A 224 -27.50 -5.81 -12.27
C PHE A 224 -27.07 -6.41 -10.93
N PRO A 225 -26.28 -7.50 -10.92
CA PRO A 225 -25.78 -8.09 -9.68
C PRO A 225 -24.63 -7.26 -9.11
N PHE A 226 -24.59 -7.15 -7.79
CA PHE A 226 -23.52 -6.45 -7.09
C PHE A 226 -23.11 -7.18 -5.80
N ILE A 227 -21.83 -7.05 -5.46
CA ILE A 227 -21.24 -7.54 -4.21
C ILE A 227 -20.32 -6.44 -3.70
N MET A 228 -20.55 -6.00 -2.47
CA MET A 228 -19.81 -4.91 -1.85
C MET A 228 -19.20 -5.37 -0.52
N PRO A 229 -18.00 -5.97 -0.54
CA PRO A 229 -17.29 -6.38 0.66
C PRO A 229 -17.01 -5.21 1.60
N LEU A 230 -17.19 -5.42 2.90
CA LEU A 230 -16.96 -4.43 3.94
C LEU A 230 -15.55 -4.61 4.50
N GLN A 231 -14.64 -3.69 4.16
CA GLN A 231 -13.27 -3.73 4.67
C GLN A 231 -13.13 -2.80 5.87
N HIS A 232 -13.20 -3.38 7.07
CA HIS A 232 -13.06 -2.65 8.33
C HIS A 232 -11.58 -2.41 8.69
N PRO A 233 -11.15 -1.16 8.95
CA PRO A 233 -9.92 -0.91 9.69
C PRO A 233 -10.05 -1.59 11.07
N GLN A 234 -8.99 -2.26 11.54
CA GLN A 234 -8.99 -3.02 12.80
C GLN A 234 -9.68 -2.23 13.94
N GLY A 235 -10.87 -2.69 14.35
CA GLY A 235 -11.60 -2.17 15.53
C GLY A 235 -12.78 -1.22 15.26
N ASN A 236 -13.02 -0.74 14.03
CA ASN A 236 -14.13 0.20 13.74
C ASN A 236 -15.31 -0.49 13.03
N VAL A 237 -16.41 -0.68 13.75
CA VAL A 237 -17.71 -1.11 13.17
C VAL A 237 -18.49 0.14 12.75
N TYR A 238 -18.71 0.32 11.44
CA TYR A 238 -19.53 1.42 10.94
C TYR A 238 -21.01 1.20 11.26
N PRO A 239 -21.78 2.27 11.53
CA PRO A 239 -23.23 2.15 11.61
C PRO A 239 -23.78 1.62 10.28
N TYR A 240 -24.58 0.56 10.34
CA TYR A 240 -25.17 -0.08 9.17
C TYR A 240 -25.91 0.91 8.23
N LYS A 241 -26.53 1.94 8.80
CA LYS A 241 -27.14 3.06 8.06
C LYS A 241 -26.18 3.74 7.08
N GLU A 242 -24.96 4.04 7.52
CA GLU A 242 -23.98 4.72 6.67
C GLU A 242 -23.42 3.77 5.61
N ILE A 243 -23.25 2.49 5.94
CA ILE A 243 -22.89 1.45 4.96
C ILE A 243 -23.91 1.42 3.83
N LEU A 244 -25.20 1.35 4.17
CA LEU A 244 -26.26 1.32 3.16
C LEU A 244 -26.30 2.59 2.30
N VAL A 245 -26.15 3.77 2.91
CA VAL A 245 -26.04 5.05 2.17
C VAL A 245 -24.90 4.99 1.16
N TYR A 246 -23.72 4.54 1.59
CA TYR A 246 -22.54 4.49 0.74
C TYR A 246 -22.71 3.49 -0.40
N SER A 247 -23.21 2.30 -0.11
CA SER A 247 -23.50 1.28 -1.12
C SER A 247 -24.46 1.81 -2.18
N LEU A 248 -25.56 2.44 -1.77
CA LEU A 248 -26.55 2.98 -2.69
C LEU A 248 -26.01 4.16 -3.52
N GLN A 249 -25.23 5.06 -2.91
CA GLN A 249 -24.64 6.18 -3.65
C GLN A 249 -23.59 5.71 -4.68
N ILE A 250 -22.78 4.71 -4.36
CA ILE A 250 -21.85 4.11 -5.32
C ILE A 250 -22.62 3.44 -6.46
N LEU A 251 -23.62 2.62 -6.12
CA LEU A 251 -24.42 1.86 -7.07
C LEU A 251 -25.17 2.76 -8.05
N LEU A 252 -25.90 3.76 -7.55
CA LEU A 252 -26.72 4.63 -8.38
C LEU A 252 -25.93 5.80 -9.00
N GLY A 253 -24.88 6.28 -8.33
CA GLY A 253 -24.08 7.42 -8.80
C GLY A 253 -22.97 7.04 -9.79
N TRP A 254 -22.37 5.85 -9.67
CA TRP A 254 -21.19 5.44 -10.45
C TRP A 254 -21.30 4.12 -11.19
N LEU A 255 -22.19 3.20 -10.80
CA LEU A 255 -22.34 1.93 -11.53
C LEU A 255 -23.45 1.97 -12.57
N ILE A 256 -24.63 2.48 -12.20
CA ILE A 256 -25.83 2.42 -13.06
C ILE A 256 -26.02 3.69 -13.90
N SER A 257 -25.51 4.84 -13.43
CA SER A 257 -25.65 6.18 -14.02
C SER A 257 -27.11 6.70 -14.14
N PRO A 258 -27.39 7.97 -13.80
CA PRO A 258 -28.75 8.52 -13.86
C PRO A 258 -29.27 8.74 -15.29
N ARG A 259 -30.60 8.74 -15.42
CA ARG A 259 -31.34 9.04 -16.66
C ARG A 259 -31.64 10.53 -16.73
N LYS A 260 -32.03 11.05 -17.92
CA LYS A 260 -32.59 12.41 -18.07
C LYS A 260 -33.96 12.61 -17.40
N THR A 261 -34.51 11.56 -16.81
CA THR A 261 -35.84 11.55 -16.19
C THR A 261 -35.71 11.00 -14.78
N THR A 262 -36.34 11.68 -13.83
CA THR A 262 -36.45 11.21 -12.44
C THR A 262 -36.91 9.75 -12.41
N THR A 263 -36.12 8.90 -11.78
CA THR A 263 -36.32 7.46 -11.72
C THR A 263 -36.59 7.06 -10.27
N PRO A 264 -37.81 6.61 -9.95
CA PRO A 264 -38.13 6.07 -8.64
C PRO A 264 -37.34 4.79 -8.35
N VAL A 265 -36.84 4.67 -7.13
CA VAL A 265 -36.08 3.54 -6.62
C VAL A 265 -36.75 3.00 -5.36
N ASN A 266 -37.09 1.72 -5.36
CA ASN A 266 -37.54 1.02 -4.15
C ASN A 266 -36.42 0.06 -3.68
N VAL A 267 -36.15 0.04 -2.38
CA VAL A 267 -35.11 -0.80 -1.78
C VAL A 267 -35.73 -1.78 -0.80
N TYR A 268 -35.45 -3.06 -0.99
CA TYR A 268 -35.93 -4.15 -0.15
C TYR A 268 -34.73 -4.84 0.53
N LEU A 269 -34.72 -4.82 1.86
CA LEU A 269 -33.67 -5.38 2.71
C LEU A 269 -34.17 -6.68 3.38
N GLU A 270 -33.31 -7.68 3.58
CA GLU A 270 -33.65 -8.90 4.31
C GLU A 270 -33.92 -8.61 5.80
N LEU A 271 -35.03 -9.09 6.35
CA LEU A 271 -35.36 -8.95 7.77
C LEU A 271 -34.37 -9.74 8.67
N TYR A 272 -33.28 -9.09 9.10
CA TYR A 272 -32.24 -9.69 9.96
C TYR A 272 -32.06 -8.96 11.32
N GLY A 273 -32.12 -9.70 12.43
CA GLY A 273 -31.71 -9.22 13.77
C GLY A 273 -32.61 -8.16 14.45
N GLN A 274 -32.00 -7.31 15.29
CA GLN A 274 -32.68 -6.32 16.16
C GLN A 274 -33.19 -5.05 15.43
N TYR A 275 -33.09 -5.01 14.09
CA TYR A 275 -33.48 -3.84 13.30
C TYR A 275 -35.00 -3.81 13.14
N GLN A 276 -35.66 -2.98 13.95
CA GLN A 276 -37.11 -2.82 13.86
C GLN A 276 -37.52 -2.06 12.58
N PRO A 277 -38.39 -2.63 11.74
CA PRO A 277 -39.11 -1.90 10.70
C PRO A 277 -39.91 -0.78 11.39
N GLY A 278 -39.58 0.49 11.16
CA GLY A 278 -40.26 1.60 11.83
C GLY A 278 -39.45 2.87 12.09
N LYS A 279 -38.16 2.92 11.77
CA LYS A 279 -37.42 4.20 11.65
C LYS A 279 -37.67 4.78 10.24
N GLU A 280 -37.75 6.10 10.10
CA GLU A 280 -37.95 6.80 8.80
C GLU A 280 -36.73 6.65 7.85
N TRP A 281 -36.45 5.42 7.40
CA TRP A 281 -35.30 5.09 6.54
C TRP A 281 -35.42 5.72 5.15
N THR A 282 -36.61 5.66 4.54
CA THR A 282 -36.87 6.28 3.24
C THR A 282 -36.49 7.76 3.24
N GLN A 283 -37.01 8.53 4.20
CA GLN A 283 -36.74 9.97 4.31
C GLN A 283 -35.27 10.25 4.62
N TYR A 284 -34.65 9.45 5.50
CA TYR A 284 -33.23 9.59 5.81
C TYR A 284 -32.37 9.38 4.56
N ILE A 285 -32.55 8.26 3.83
CA ILE A 285 -31.77 7.96 2.63
C ILE A 285 -32.05 8.97 1.52
N GLN A 286 -33.32 9.36 1.30
CA GLN A 286 -33.66 10.44 0.36
C GLN A 286 -32.91 11.73 0.71
N GLY A 287 -32.91 12.14 1.98
CA GLY A 287 -32.16 13.32 2.42
C GLY A 287 -30.65 13.22 2.16
N ARG A 288 -30.05 12.03 2.29
CA ARG A 288 -28.63 11.81 1.93
C ARG A 288 -28.39 11.92 0.42
N PHE A 289 -29.36 11.53 -0.41
CA PHE A 289 -29.31 11.71 -1.87
C PHE A 289 -29.53 13.17 -2.26
N ASP A 290 -30.43 13.91 -1.60
CA ASP A 290 -30.64 15.34 -1.81
C ASP A 290 -29.36 16.14 -1.49
N GLU A 291 -28.71 15.81 -0.36
CA GLU A 291 -27.41 16.38 -0.01
C GLU A 291 -26.33 16.09 -1.06
N ALA A 292 -26.30 14.87 -1.60
CA ALA A 292 -25.35 14.51 -2.65
C ALA A 292 -25.68 15.21 -3.97
N SER A 293 -26.96 15.35 -4.32
CA SER A 293 -27.46 16.04 -5.52
C SER A 293 -27.09 17.53 -5.52
N ALA A 294 -27.11 18.18 -4.35
CA ALA A 294 -26.68 19.58 -4.23
C ALA A 294 -25.22 19.80 -4.68
N CYS A 295 -24.36 18.79 -4.54
CA CYS A 295 -22.96 18.84 -4.95
C CYS A 295 -22.68 18.18 -6.30
N PHE A 296 -23.45 17.14 -6.65
CA PHE A 296 -23.26 16.30 -7.84
C PHE A 296 -24.60 16.08 -8.56
N PRO A 297 -25.23 17.15 -9.08
CA PRO A 297 -26.57 17.07 -9.65
C PRO A 297 -26.63 16.06 -10.81
N ASN A 298 -25.59 16.03 -11.64
CA ASN A 298 -25.48 15.11 -12.77
C ASN A 298 -25.42 13.62 -12.39
N ARG A 299 -25.22 13.30 -11.10
CA ARG A 299 -25.18 11.91 -10.59
C ARG A 299 -26.38 11.54 -9.75
N PHE A 300 -26.98 12.52 -9.06
CA PHE A 300 -28.02 12.23 -8.06
C PHE A 300 -29.34 12.98 -8.20
N ALA A 301 -29.44 14.00 -9.07
CA ALA A 301 -30.67 14.78 -9.18
C ALA A 301 -31.87 13.98 -9.69
N ASP A 302 -31.63 12.96 -10.50
CA ASP A 302 -32.68 12.16 -11.14
C ASP A 302 -33.02 10.86 -10.37
N TRP A 303 -32.59 10.71 -9.12
CA TRP A 303 -32.96 9.58 -8.27
C TRP A 303 -34.00 9.98 -7.21
N GLU A 304 -35.10 9.24 -7.16
CA GLU A 304 -36.14 9.39 -6.13
C GLU A 304 -36.25 8.10 -5.32
N ILE A 305 -35.82 8.11 -4.06
CA ILE A 305 -35.92 6.99 -3.14
C ILE A 305 -37.35 6.92 -2.61
N ASN A 306 -38.19 6.10 -3.26
CA ASN A 306 -39.61 6.01 -2.99
C ASN A 306 -39.91 5.18 -1.74
N THR A 307 -39.26 4.02 -1.57
CA THR A 307 -39.45 3.19 -0.37
C THR A 307 -38.17 2.47 0.05
N ILE A 308 -38.01 2.27 1.35
CA ILE A 308 -37.05 1.33 1.95
C ILE A 308 -37.81 0.44 2.92
N GLU A 309 -37.88 -0.85 2.62
CA GLU A 309 -38.67 -1.82 3.37
C GLU A 309 -37.83 -3.04 3.74
N TRP A 310 -38.07 -3.56 4.95
CA TRP A 310 -37.54 -4.84 5.39
C TRP A 310 -38.53 -5.94 5.03
N LYS A 311 -38.05 -7.02 4.42
CA LYS A 311 -38.86 -8.12 3.90
C LYS A 311 -38.26 -9.47 4.25
N GLU A 312 -39.11 -10.49 4.25
CA GLU A 312 -38.66 -11.87 4.43
C GLU A 312 -37.77 -12.32 3.24
N LYS A 313 -36.93 -13.32 3.47
CA LYS A 313 -35.90 -13.75 2.52
C LYS A 313 -36.44 -14.28 1.18
N ASP A 314 -37.69 -14.75 1.18
CA ASP A 314 -38.40 -15.21 -0.02
C ASP A 314 -39.06 -14.08 -0.83
N TYR A 315 -38.96 -12.83 -0.36
CA TYR A 315 -39.56 -11.69 -1.04
C TYR A 315 -38.77 -11.30 -2.29
N GLY A 316 -39.46 -11.36 -3.42
CA GLY A 316 -38.95 -10.91 -4.71
C GLY A 316 -37.64 -11.59 -5.10
N TYR A 317 -36.56 -10.83 -5.14
CA TYR A 317 -35.24 -11.32 -5.52
C TYR A 317 -34.18 -11.23 -4.41
N ILE A 318 -34.59 -11.11 -3.14
CA ILE A 318 -33.64 -11.12 -2.00
C ILE A 318 -32.81 -12.41 -1.98
N ALA A 319 -33.42 -13.56 -2.29
CA ALA A 319 -32.71 -14.85 -2.38
C ALA A 319 -31.53 -14.85 -3.39
N TRP A 320 -31.53 -13.96 -4.39
CA TRP A 320 -30.37 -13.79 -5.28
C TRP A 320 -29.21 -13.06 -4.60
N GLY A 321 -29.50 -12.10 -3.72
CA GLY A 321 -28.48 -11.46 -2.86
C GLY A 321 -27.78 -12.49 -1.97
N ASP A 322 -28.54 -13.41 -1.40
CA ASP A 322 -28.03 -14.52 -0.57
C ASP A 322 -27.12 -15.48 -1.37
N LEU A 323 -27.51 -15.85 -2.60
CA LEU A 323 -26.64 -16.65 -3.49
C LEU A 323 -25.32 -15.92 -3.79
N LEU A 324 -25.38 -14.62 -4.11
CA LEU A 324 -24.19 -13.80 -4.33
C LEU A 324 -23.33 -13.68 -3.06
N GLY A 325 -23.96 -13.63 -1.90
CA GLY A 325 -23.29 -13.67 -0.61
C GLY A 325 -22.54 -14.97 -0.35
N TYR A 326 -23.16 -16.11 -0.64
CA TYR A 326 -22.48 -17.41 -0.56
C TYR A 326 -21.32 -17.54 -1.54
N TRP A 327 -21.48 -17.01 -2.76
CA TRP A 327 -20.38 -16.96 -3.72
C TRP A 327 -19.18 -16.21 -3.14
N TYR A 328 -19.40 -15.01 -2.61
CA TYR A 328 -18.34 -14.23 -1.97
C TYR A 328 -17.70 -14.97 -0.79
N LEU A 329 -18.50 -15.55 0.11
CA LEU A 329 -18.00 -16.27 1.29
C LEU A 329 -17.20 -17.54 0.93
N ALA A 330 -17.63 -18.28 -0.08
CA ALA A 330 -16.92 -19.47 -0.54
C ALA A 330 -15.53 -19.08 -1.06
N GLU A 331 -15.47 -18.10 -1.95
CA GLU A 331 -14.20 -17.67 -2.55
C GLU A 331 -13.29 -16.93 -1.57
N SER A 332 -13.83 -16.17 -0.62
CA SER A 332 -13.03 -15.55 0.45
C SER A 332 -12.38 -16.59 1.39
N ARG A 333 -12.95 -17.80 1.45
CA ARG A 333 -12.44 -18.96 2.18
C ARG A 333 -11.53 -19.86 1.32
N GLY A 334 -11.26 -19.47 0.07
CA GLY A 334 -10.42 -20.21 -0.86
C GLY A 334 -11.12 -21.40 -1.53
N GLU A 335 -12.45 -21.48 -1.43
CA GLU A 335 -13.27 -22.47 -2.13
C GLU A 335 -13.66 -21.91 -3.51
N ARG A 336 -13.85 -22.79 -4.50
CA ARG A 336 -14.34 -22.39 -5.82
C ARG A 336 -15.87 -22.40 -5.82
N PHE A 337 -16.49 -21.35 -6.38
CA PHE A 337 -17.94 -21.23 -6.51
C PHE A 337 -18.25 -20.68 -7.91
N GLY A 338 -18.30 -21.58 -8.89
CA GLY A 338 -18.48 -21.28 -10.30
C GLY A 338 -17.18 -21.19 -11.11
N GLU A 339 -17.33 -20.78 -12.38
CA GLU A 339 -16.22 -20.63 -13.34
C GLU A 339 -15.60 -19.24 -13.35
N ILE A 340 -16.36 -18.23 -12.94
CA ILE A 340 -15.95 -16.82 -12.89
C ILE A 340 -15.69 -16.48 -11.42
N HIS A 341 -14.65 -15.69 -11.15
CA HIS A 341 -14.36 -15.19 -9.80
C HIS A 341 -15.28 -14.01 -9.45
N HIS A 342 -15.78 -13.93 -8.22
CA HIS A 342 -16.75 -12.90 -7.79
C HIS A 342 -16.25 -11.47 -8.01
N SER A 343 -14.94 -11.26 -7.92
CA SER A 343 -14.31 -9.95 -8.16
C SER A 343 -14.45 -9.44 -9.61
N GLN A 344 -14.81 -10.31 -10.54
CA GLN A 344 -15.05 -9.95 -11.95
C GLN A 344 -16.48 -9.44 -12.20
N LEU A 345 -17.36 -9.48 -11.20
CA LEU A 345 -18.71 -8.93 -11.32
C LEU A 345 -18.67 -7.43 -11.62
N PRO A 346 -19.51 -6.92 -12.55
CA PRO A 346 -19.59 -5.49 -12.84
C PRO A 346 -19.90 -4.63 -11.60
N GLY A 347 -20.73 -5.16 -10.70
CA GLY A 347 -21.09 -4.53 -9.42
C GLY A 347 -20.17 -4.88 -8.25
N PHE A 348 -19.00 -5.50 -8.48
CA PHE A 348 -18.06 -5.78 -7.39
C PHE A 348 -17.25 -4.54 -7.01
N ILE A 349 -17.42 -4.06 -5.77
CA ILE A 349 -16.68 -2.92 -5.23
C ILE A 349 -16.37 -3.16 -3.75
N PRO A 350 -15.09 -3.28 -3.34
CA PRO A 350 -14.74 -3.30 -1.93
C PRO A 350 -15.02 -1.92 -1.31
N ILE A 351 -15.89 -1.89 -0.30
CA ILE A 351 -16.20 -0.67 0.45
C ILE A 351 -15.13 -0.49 1.53
N LYS A 352 -14.25 0.47 1.27
CA LYS A 352 -13.45 1.15 2.28
C LYS A 352 -14.02 2.55 2.49
N THR A 353 -13.87 3.10 3.68
CA THR A 353 -14.48 4.40 4.04
C THR A 353 -14.11 5.57 3.16
N GLU A 354 -12.99 5.49 2.47
CA GLU A 354 -12.49 6.58 1.66
C GLU A 354 -12.94 6.50 0.20
N VAL A 355 -13.37 5.32 -0.30
CA VAL A 355 -13.69 5.12 -1.73
C VAL A 355 -14.72 6.13 -2.23
N LEU A 356 -15.87 6.26 -1.55
CA LEU A 356 -16.90 7.23 -1.93
C LEU A 356 -16.39 8.68 -1.82
N GLY A 357 -15.56 8.98 -0.83
CA GLY A 357 -14.94 10.29 -0.66
C GLY A 357 -13.98 10.62 -1.80
N ILE A 358 -13.15 9.65 -2.21
CA ILE A 358 -12.21 9.75 -3.34
C ILE A 358 -12.99 9.98 -4.64
N LEU A 359 -14.01 9.15 -4.90
CA LEU A 359 -14.87 9.28 -6.08
C LEU A 359 -15.51 10.68 -6.19
N LYS A 360 -16.01 11.21 -5.07
CA LYS A 360 -16.60 12.56 -5.01
C LYS A 360 -15.58 13.67 -5.27
N ARG A 361 -14.34 13.54 -4.77
CA ARG A 361 -13.28 14.53 -5.01
C ARG A 361 -12.78 14.51 -6.45
N LEU A 362 -12.72 13.32 -7.06
CA LEU A 362 -12.29 13.13 -8.44
C LEU A 362 -13.18 13.89 -9.45
N GLU A 363 -14.47 14.10 -9.15
CA GLU A 363 -15.36 14.90 -9.99
C GLU A 363 -14.93 16.39 -10.12
N PHE A 364 -14.06 16.87 -9.23
CA PHE A 364 -13.54 18.23 -9.25
C PHE A 364 -12.06 18.29 -9.65
N MET A 365 -11.49 17.21 -10.20
CA MET A 365 -10.07 17.07 -10.52
C MET A 365 -9.52 18.27 -11.30
N GLU A 366 -10.26 18.75 -12.31
CA GLU A 366 -9.84 19.87 -13.17
C GLU A 366 -9.80 21.20 -12.43
N GLN A 367 -10.60 21.35 -11.37
CA GLN A 367 -10.67 22.56 -10.55
C GLN A 367 -9.66 22.54 -9.40
N THR A 368 -9.41 21.37 -8.84
CA THR A 368 -8.56 21.20 -7.65
C THR A 368 -7.14 20.78 -7.98
N GLY A 369 -6.88 20.28 -9.21
CA GLY A 369 -5.65 19.55 -9.52
C GLY A 369 -5.58 18.20 -8.79
N GLY A 370 -6.73 17.65 -8.37
CA GLY A 370 -6.87 16.45 -7.53
C GLY A 370 -6.53 15.15 -8.27
N VAL A 371 -5.25 14.99 -8.61
CA VAL A 371 -4.71 13.79 -9.28
C VAL A 371 -4.33 12.68 -8.30
N GLN A 372 -4.10 13.03 -7.02
CA GLN A 372 -3.82 12.08 -5.94
C GLN A 372 -4.95 11.05 -5.80
N GLU A 373 -6.20 11.49 -5.98
CA GLU A 373 -7.38 10.63 -5.92
C GLU A 373 -7.34 9.49 -6.94
N ILE A 374 -6.71 9.70 -8.09
CA ILE A 374 -6.55 8.66 -9.12
C ILE A 374 -5.66 7.54 -8.60
N LEU A 375 -4.53 7.90 -7.98
CA LEU A 375 -3.56 6.95 -7.45
C LEU A 375 -4.11 6.23 -6.21
N ASP A 376 -4.83 6.95 -5.34
CA ASP A 376 -5.53 6.34 -4.20
C ASP A 376 -6.57 5.33 -4.68
N LEU A 377 -7.38 5.71 -5.67
CA LEU A 377 -8.41 4.82 -6.22
C LEU A 377 -7.80 3.59 -6.91
N ALA A 378 -6.62 3.74 -7.55
CA ALA A 378 -5.87 2.62 -8.09
C ALA A 378 -5.49 1.62 -6.98
N VAL A 379 -5.08 2.09 -5.81
CA VAL A 379 -4.79 1.18 -4.69
C VAL A 379 -6.04 0.45 -4.21
N GLU A 380 -7.16 1.18 -4.13
CA GLU A 380 -8.37 0.70 -3.47
C GLU A 380 -9.24 -0.24 -4.31
N ILE A 381 -9.42 0.03 -5.61
CA ILE A 381 -10.36 -0.70 -6.47
C ILE A 381 -9.74 -1.21 -7.77
N HIS A 382 -8.41 -1.28 -7.88
CA HIS A 382 -7.77 -1.86 -9.07
C HIS A 382 -8.26 -3.27 -9.37
N GLY A 383 -8.48 -3.55 -10.66
CA GLY A 383 -9.01 -4.82 -11.16
C GLY A 383 -10.54 -4.92 -11.15
N THR A 384 -11.25 -3.94 -10.59
CA THR A 384 -12.72 -3.87 -10.68
C THR A 384 -13.17 -3.27 -12.01
N LYS A 385 -14.40 -3.58 -12.42
CA LYS A 385 -15.02 -2.96 -13.60
C LYS A 385 -15.25 -1.46 -13.43
N LEU A 386 -15.57 -0.99 -12.22
CA LEU A 386 -15.67 0.43 -11.94
C LEU A 386 -14.35 1.15 -12.22
N TRP A 387 -13.23 0.59 -11.75
CA TRP A 387 -11.90 1.14 -12.00
C TRP A 387 -11.58 1.26 -13.50
N GLU A 388 -11.83 0.22 -14.29
CA GLU A 388 -11.62 0.24 -15.75
C GLU A 388 -12.39 1.40 -16.41
N SER A 389 -13.66 1.60 -16.02
CA SER A 389 -14.50 2.68 -16.56
C SER A 389 -14.00 4.07 -16.16
N ILE A 390 -13.63 4.23 -14.88
CA ILE A 390 -13.11 5.49 -14.35
C ILE A 390 -11.81 5.87 -15.05
N LEU A 391 -10.90 4.91 -15.22
CA LEU A 391 -9.60 5.14 -15.82
C LEU A 391 -9.69 5.51 -17.30
N LYS A 392 -10.62 4.90 -18.03
CA LYS A 392 -10.89 5.26 -19.43
C LYS A 392 -11.37 6.71 -19.56
N ASP A 393 -12.21 7.15 -18.63
CA ASP A 393 -12.73 8.51 -18.64
C ASP A 393 -11.65 9.54 -18.22
N ILE A 394 -10.91 9.25 -17.15
CA ILE A 394 -9.74 10.05 -16.74
C ILE A 394 -8.78 10.22 -17.92
N LYS A 395 -8.49 9.14 -18.66
CA LYS A 395 -7.61 9.19 -19.83
C LYS A 395 -8.09 10.22 -20.85
N ILE A 396 -9.37 10.20 -21.21
CA ILE A 396 -9.95 11.16 -22.17
C ILE A 396 -9.79 12.60 -21.67
N ARG A 397 -10.01 12.84 -20.37
CA ARG A 397 -9.85 14.18 -19.77
C ARG A 397 -8.40 14.63 -19.73
N MET A 398 -7.48 13.74 -19.37
CA MET A 398 -6.05 14.01 -19.32
C MET A 398 -5.46 14.27 -20.71
N GLU A 399 -5.96 13.61 -21.76
CA GLU A 399 -5.60 13.91 -23.16
C GLU A 399 -5.97 15.36 -23.56
N GLN A 400 -7.03 15.92 -22.96
CA GLN A 400 -7.49 17.29 -23.21
C GLN A 400 -6.80 18.34 -22.31
N LEU A 401 -6.18 17.91 -21.20
CA LEU A 401 -5.59 18.78 -20.18
C LEU A 401 -4.16 18.30 -19.83
N PRO A 402 -3.13 18.68 -20.62
CA PRO A 402 -1.75 18.28 -20.38
C PRO A 402 -1.22 18.62 -18.99
N GLU A 403 -1.72 19.71 -18.39
CA GLU A 403 -1.34 20.15 -17.04
C GLU A 403 -1.63 19.11 -15.96
N LEU A 404 -2.71 18.33 -16.10
CA LEU A 404 -3.05 17.24 -15.18
C LEU A 404 -2.10 16.05 -15.34
N GLN A 405 -1.52 15.85 -16.53
CA GLN A 405 -0.48 14.83 -16.75
C GLN A 405 0.77 15.17 -15.95
N ASP A 406 1.21 16.43 -16.00
CA ASP A 406 2.36 16.87 -15.19
C ASP A 406 2.08 16.74 -13.69
N CYS A 407 0.87 17.09 -13.24
CA CYS A 407 0.47 16.93 -11.83
C CYS A 407 0.50 15.46 -11.38
N ILE A 408 -0.07 14.52 -12.14
CA ILE A 408 -0.11 13.11 -11.71
C ILE A 408 1.29 12.49 -11.68
N ILE A 409 2.18 12.94 -12.57
CA ILE A 409 3.59 12.53 -12.58
C ILE A 409 4.30 13.06 -11.32
N GLN A 410 4.09 14.34 -10.96
CA GLN A 410 4.68 14.93 -9.75
C GLN A 410 4.18 14.25 -8.47
N GLU A 411 2.89 13.93 -8.41
CA GLU A 411 2.31 13.22 -7.26
C GLU A 411 2.86 11.79 -7.14
N MET A 412 2.97 11.08 -8.27
CA MET A 412 3.56 9.74 -8.27
C MET A 412 5.02 9.76 -7.83
N ASP A 413 5.79 10.72 -8.34
CA ASP A 413 7.17 10.90 -7.93
C ASP A 413 7.26 11.24 -6.43
N ALA A 414 6.43 12.13 -5.90
CA ALA A 414 6.38 12.41 -4.46
C ALA A 414 6.12 11.13 -3.64
N ARG A 415 5.18 10.28 -4.06
CA ARG A 415 4.89 8.98 -3.38
C ARG A 415 6.04 7.99 -3.47
N TYR A 416 6.74 7.99 -4.61
CA TYR A 416 7.91 7.15 -4.83
C TYR A 416 9.11 7.58 -3.98
N GLN A 417 9.39 8.89 -3.93
CA GLN A 417 10.46 9.45 -3.10
C GLN A 417 10.22 9.19 -1.61
N VAL A 418 8.96 9.21 -1.17
CA VAL A 418 8.57 8.90 0.22
C VAL A 418 8.54 7.38 0.50
N LYS A 419 9.00 6.54 -0.44
CA LYS A 419 8.99 5.07 -0.34
C LYS A 419 7.62 4.53 0.05
N GLU A 420 6.63 4.60 -0.84
CA GLU A 420 5.49 3.69 -0.76
C GLU A 420 6.01 2.24 -0.63
N ARG A 421 6.01 1.71 0.60
CA ARG A 421 6.69 0.44 0.92
C ARG A 421 5.91 -0.75 0.41
N ASN A 422 4.64 -0.55 0.08
CA ASN A 422 3.84 -1.58 -0.55
C ASN A 422 4.08 -1.53 -2.07
N LEU A 423 5.03 -2.34 -2.53
CA LEU A 423 5.34 -2.50 -3.95
C LEU A 423 4.10 -2.87 -4.80
N GLY A 424 3.15 -3.62 -4.22
CA GLY A 424 1.88 -3.92 -4.88
C GLY A 424 0.98 -2.70 -5.06
N ASN A 425 0.99 -1.75 -4.10
CA ASN A 425 0.29 -0.48 -4.26
C ASN A 425 0.95 0.38 -5.32
N LEU A 426 2.29 0.47 -5.29
CA LEU A 426 3.07 1.18 -6.29
C LEU A 426 2.79 0.63 -7.71
N GLN A 427 2.74 -0.70 -7.85
CA GLN A 427 2.40 -1.37 -9.11
C GLN A 427 1.00 -0.98 -9.61
N LYS A 428 -0.02 -0.99 -8.74
CA LYS A 428 -1.38 -0.57 -9.11
C LYS A 428 -1.43 0.88 -9.57
N MET A 429 -0.77 1.79 -8.83
CA MET A 429 -0.66 3.21 -9.21
C MET A 429 0.03 3.37 -10.57
N MET A 430 1.07 2.58 -10.83
CA MET A 430 1.82 2.63 -12.07
C MET A 430 1.07 2.07 -13.27
N ASN A 431 0.30 1.00 -13.08
CA ASN A 431 -0.61 0.52 -14.11
C ASN A 431 -1.66 1.57 -14.46
N ALA A 432 -2.15 2.34 -13.47
CA ALA A 432 -3.02 3.48 -13.71
C ALA A 432 -2.34 4.53 -14.60
N LEU A 433 -1.14 4.96 -14.22
CA LEU A 433 -0.34 5.95 -14.95
C LEU A 433 -0.04 5.53 -16.37
N LYS A 434 0.40 4.29 -16.58
CA LYS A 434 0.68 3.73 -17.90
C LYS A 434 -0.55 3.81 -18.81
N ILE A 435 -1.77 3.77 -18.29
CA ILE A 435 -2.99 3.86 -19.10
C ILE A 435 -3.37 5.31 -19.40
N VAL A 436 -3.23 6.22 -18.43
CA VAL A 436 -3.68 7.61 -18.56
C VAL A 436 -2.65 8.52 -19.22
N LEU A 437 -1.38 8.17 -19.18
CA LEU A 437 -0.32 8.90 -19.89
C LEU A 437 -0.26 8.51 -21.38
N PRO A 438 0.18 9.43 -22.27
CA PRO A 438 0.40 9.11 -23.68
C PRO A 438 1.36 7.93 -23.86
N GLN A 439 1.02 7.00 -24.75
CA GLN A 439 1.84 5.80 -25.03
C GLN A 439 3.11 6.12 -25.83
N ASP A 440 3.16 7.28 -26.48
CA ASP A 440 4.33 7.69 -27.24
C ASP A 440 5.43 8.18 -26.29
N LYS A 441 6.27 7.23 -25.86
CA LYS A 441 7.42 7.48 -24.98
C LYS A 441 8.33 8.58 -25.53
N ALA A 442 8.42 8.77 -26.86
CA ALA A 442 9.28 9.80 -27.45
C ALA A 442 8.82 11.23 -27.14
N ASN A 443 7.53 11.42 -26.87
CA ASN A 443 6.93 12.73 -26.57
C ASN A 443 6.73 12.97 -25.07
N MET A 444 7.04 11.99 -24.22
CA MET A 444 6.96 12.12 -22.78
C MET A 444 8.15 12.92 -22.23
N PRO A 445 7.99 13.78 -21.21
CA PRO A 445 9.12 14.44 -20.55
C PRO A 445 10.16 13.42 -20.07
N LEU A 446 11.45 13.72 -20.27
CA LEU A 446 12.55 12.79 -19.98
C LEU A 446 12.52 12.24 -18.55
N ARG A 447 12.23 13.10 -17.57
CA ARG A 447 12.09 12.72 -16.16
C ARG A 447 11.06 11.62 -15.95
N THR A 448 9.91 11.71 -16.62
CA THR A 448 8.84 10.72 -16.53
C THR A 448 9.23 9.40 -17.17
N GLN A 449 9.96 9.45 -18.30
CA GLN A 449 10.50 8.23 -18.93
C GLN A 449 11.44 7.49 -17.97
N LEU A 450 12.36 8.23 -17.32
CA LEU A 450 13.27 7.69 -16.31
C LEU A 450 12.53 7.13 -15.10
N PHE A 451 11.45 7.79 -14.68
CA PHE A 451 10.62 7.33 -13.57
C PHE A 451 9.88 6.02 -13.89
N CYS A 452 9.21 5.94 -15.04
CA CYS A 452 8.55 4.71 -15.48
C CYS A 452 9.54 3.54 -15.56
N LEU A 453 10.75 3.80 -16.06
CA LEU A 453 11.82 2.82 -16.09
C LEU A 453 12.26 2.39 -14.67
N ALA A 454 12.41 3.33 -13.74
CA ALA A 454 12.81 3.05 -12.36
C ALA A 454 11.86 2.03 -11.70
N VAL A 455 10.56 2.20 -11.94
CA VAL A 455 9.50 1.29 -11.50
C VAL A 455 9.58 -0.04 -12.23
N ASP A 456 9.68 -0.05 -13.56
CA ASP A 456 9.76 -1.30 -14.35
C ASP A 456 10.95 -2.16 -13.88
N LEU A 457 12.09 -1.53 -13.60
CA LEU A 457 13.26 -2.16 -12.98
C LEU A 457 12.96 -2.76 -11.61
N GLN A 458 12.31 -1.99 -10.74
CA GLN A 458 11.96 -2.43 -9.40
C GLN A 458 10.99 -3.64 -9.43
N GLU A 459 10.04 -3.63 -10.36
CA GLU A 459 9.09 -4.72 -10.59
C GLU A 459 9.81 -5.99 -11.07
N ALA A 460 10.68 -5.86 -12.08
CA ALA A 460 11.45 -6.99 -12.60
C ALA A 460 12.34 -7.63 -11.53
N ASN A 461 12.99 -6.81 -10.71
CA ASN A 461 13.79 -7.27 -9.58
C ASN A 461 12.93 -7.99 -8.54
N HIS A 462 11.79 -7.41 -8.17
CA HIS A 462 10.87 -8.01 -7.20
C HIS A 462 10.36 -9.38 -7.67
N ASN A 463 10.01 -9.50 -8.96
CA ASN A 463 9.49 -10.73 -9.55
C ASN A 463 10.59 -11.74 -9.89
N GLY A 464 11.87 -11.35 -9.83
CA GLY A 464 12.99 -12.18 -10.26
C GLY A 464 12.92 -12.56 -11.75
N ASP A 465 12.31 -11.70 -12.58
CA ASP A 465 12.25 -11.81 -14.04
C ASP A 465 13.09 -10.69 -14.70
N PRO A 466 14.42 -10.79 -14.63
CA PRO A 466 15.29 -9.77 -15.16
C PRO A 466 15.22 -9.64 -16.69
N LEU A 467 14.70 -10.65 -17.39
CA LEU A 467 14.61 -10.62 -18.84
C LEU A 467 13.47 -9.71 -19.34
N SER A 468 12.43 -9.50 -18.52
CA SER A 468 11.27 -8.66 -18.85
C SER A 468 11.62 -7.20 -19.21
N ILE A 469 12.77 -6.70 -18.75
CA ILE A 469 13.15 -5.29 -18.92
C ILE A 469 14.36 -5.07 -19.85
N HIS A 470 14.85 -6.10 -20.53
CA HIS A 470 16.07 -5.99 -21.34
C HIS A 470 16.03 -4.82 -22.35
N GLN A 471 14.87 -4.60 -22.98
CA GLN A 471 14.67 -3.48 -23.92
C GLN A 471 14.65 -2.11 -23.22
N ALA A 472 14.17 -2.06 -21.98
CA ALA A 472 14.13 -0.85 -21.18
C ALA A 472 15.54 -0.42 -20.72
N LEU A 473 16.44 -1.38 -20.49
CA LEU A 473 17.85 -1.11 -20.15
C LEU A 473 18.61 -0.41 -21.27
N LEU A 474 18.40 -0.81 -22.52
CA LEU A 474 19.02 -0.13 -23.67
C LEU A 474 18.55 1.32 -23.78
N SER A 475 17.26 1.53 -23.56
CA SER A 475 16.66 2.87 -23.57
C SER A 475 17.18 3.75 -22.42
N TYR A 476 17.50 3.12 -21.28
CA TYR A 476 18.06 3.83 -20.14
C TYR A 476 19.43 4.42 -20.41
N GLU A 477 20.37 3.64 -20.93
CA GLU A 477 21.76 4.12 -21.13
C GLU A 477 21.79 5.30 -22.11
N GLU A 478 20.92 5.31 -23.14
CA GLU A 478 20.74 6.45 -24.05
C GLU A 478 20.14 7.68 -23.35
N ALA A 479 19.19 7.46 -22.43
CA ALA A 479 18.51 8.52 -21.68
C ALA A 479 19.33 9.05 -20.49
N ARG A 480 20.23 8.23 -19.93
CA ARG A 480 20.93 8.47 -18.66
C ARG A 480 21.70 9.77 -18.69
N GLN A 481 22.48 10.02 -19.74
CA GLN A 481 23.31 11.23 -19.81
C GLN A 481 22.46 12.51 -19.81
N LYS A 482 21.34 12.50 -20.54
CA LYS A 482 20.38 13.61 -20.52
C LYS A 482 19.65 13.69 -19.17
N GLY A 483 19.43 12.55 -18.53
CA GLY A 483 18.79 12.42 -17.23
C GLY A 483 19.59 13.07 -16.11
N LEU A 484 20.93 12.99 -16.15
CA LEU A 484 21.82 13.59 -15.15
C LEU A 484 21.61 15.11 -15.03
N ASP A 485 21.37 15.79 -16.15
CA ASP A 485 21.10 17.23 -16.18
C ASP A 485 19.65 17.56 -15.80
N CYS A 486 18.74 16.60 -15.93
CA CYS A 486 17.31 16.77 -15.66
C CYS A 486 16.96 16.49 -14.18
N ASP A 487 17.35 15.34 -13.66
CA ASP A 487 17.08 14.88 -12.30
C ASP A 487 18.12 13.82 -11.88
N ARG A 488 19.18 14.31 -11.25
CA ARG A 488 20.29 13.47 -10.80
C ARG A 488 19.91 12.47 -9.71
N GLU A 489 18.95 12.80 -8.84
CA GLU A 489 18.54 11.89 -7.76
C GLU A 489 17.76 10.71 -8.34
N LEU A 490 16.88 10.97 -9.31
CA LEU A 490 16.17 9.91 -10.02
C LEU A 490 17.12 9.00 -10.80
N VAL A 491 18.14 9.56 -11.47
CA VAL A 491 19.18 8.76 -12.14
C VAL A 491 19.94 7.89 -11.13
N GLY A 492 20.35 8.46 -9.99
CA GLY A 492 20.99 7.70 -8.91
C GLY A 492 20.12 6.55 -8.40
N TYR A 493 18.80 6.77 -8.29
CA TYR A 493 17.85 5.74 -7.92
C TYR A 493 17.74 4.63 -8.97
N VAL A 494 17.62 4.99 -10.25
CA VAL A 494 17.54 4.03 -11.36
C VAL A 494 18.82 3.18 -11.42
N ASP A 495 19.99 3.81 -11.33
CA ASP A 495 21.28 3.10 -11.30
C ASP A 495 21.38 2.15 -10.09
N ALA A 496 20.86 2.54 -8.91
CA ALA A 496 20.83 1.66 -7.74
C ALA A 496 19.94 0.42 -7.97
N ASN A 497 18.76 0.58 -8.55
CA ASN A 497 17.89 -0.54 -8.94
C ASN A 497 18.52 -1.41 -10.04
N LEU A 498 19.25 -0.80 -10.97
CA LEU A 498 19.98 -1.51 -12.01
C LEU A 498 21.14 -2.33 -11.42
N ALA A 499 21.81 -1.83 -10.38
CA ALA A 499 22.82 -2.61 -9.66
C ALA A 499 22.19 -3.83 -8.96
N VAL A 500 21.02 -3.69 -8.33
CA VAL A 500 20.26 -4.83 -7.77
C VAL A 500 19.91 -5.82 -8.87
N HIS A 501 19.41 -5.34 -10.00
CA HIS A 501 19.08 -6.17 -11.16
C HIS A 501 20.27 -7.02 -11.65
N TYR A 502 21.45 -6.42 -11.79
CA TYR A 502 22.65 -7.15 -12.18
C TYR A 502 23.11 -8.12 -11.10
N THR A 503 22.93 -7.79 -9.82
CA THR A 503 23.21 -8.71 -8.71
C THR A 503 22.29 -9.94 -8.80
N ASP A 504 21.03 -9.72 -9.12
CA ASP A 504 20.01 -10.76 -9.31
C ASP A 504 20.30 -11.65 -10.55
N LEU A 505 20.98 -11.10 -11.55
CA LEU A 505 21.52 -11.86 -12.69
C LEU A 505 22.85 -12.56 -12.41
N PHE A 506 23.40 -12.43 -11.19
CA PHE A 506 24.77 -12.87 -10.83
C PHE A 506 25.86 -12.17 -11.65
N ASP A 507 25.58 -11.02 -12.26
CA ASP A 507 26.55 -10.18 -12.96
C ASP A 507 27.15 -9.13 -12.02
N PHE A 508 27.87 -9.62 -11.01
CA PHE A 508 28.49 -8.77 -9.98
C PHE A 508 29.44 -7.70 -10.55
N PRO A 509 30.26 -7.97 -11.60
CA PRO A 509 31.08 -6.94 -12.21
C PRO A 509 30.24 -5.76 -12.76
N LYS A 510 29.12 -6.01 -13.44
CA LYS A 510 28.24 -4.92 -13.89
C LYS A 510 27.49 -4.24 -12.76
N ALA A 511 27.04 -5.00 -11.76
CA ALA A 511 26.39 -4.43 -10.57
C ALA A 511 27.31 -3.43 -9.87
N LYS A 512 28.56 -3.85 -9.62
CA LYS A 512 29.59 -3.02 -9.02
C LYS A 512 29.93 -1.81 -9.89
N ALA A 513 30.22 -1.99 -11.18
CA ALA A 513 30.53 -0.87 -12.07
C ALA A 513 29.38 0.15 -12.10
N THR A 514 28.13 -0.30 -12.00
CA THR A 514 26.96 0.59 -11.93
C THR A 514 26.93 1.41 -10.66
N ILE A 515 27.15 0.80 -9.48
CA ILE A 515 27.12 1.55 -8.22
C ILE A 515 28.37 2.44 -8.02
N GLU A 516 29.54 2.02 -8.50
CA GLU A 516 30.78 2.81 -8.45
C GLU A 516 30.65 4.12 -9.25
N ARG A 517 29.96 4.08 -10.40
CA ARG A 517 29.65 5.27 -11.21
C ARG A 517 28.85 6.33 -10.44
N ILE A 518 28.13 5.95 -9.39
CA ILE A 518 27.37 6.90 -8.57
C ILE A 518 28.13 7.27 -7.30
N ALA A 519 28.74 6.28 -6.65
CA ALA A 519 29.38 6.46 -5.34
C ALA A 519 30.65 7.33 -5.41
N PHE A 520 31.33 7.34 -6.56
CA PHE A 520 32.61 8.04 -6.75
C PHE A 520 32.55 9.21 -7.72
N ASP A 521 31.46 9.40 -8.45
CA ASP A 521 31.34 10.52 -9.39
C ASP A 521 31.01 11.81 -8.62
N PRO A 522 31.87 12.84 -8.68
CA PRO A 522 31.65 14.12 -7.99
C PRO A 522 30.31 14.78 -8.32
N TYR A 523 29.73 14.46 -9.49
CA TYR A 523 28.43 14.97 -9.91
C TYR A 523 27.28 14.57 -8.95
N PHE A 524 27.48 13.51 -8.17
CA PHE A 524 26.53 12.96 -7.21
C PHE A 524 26.82 13.32 -5.74
N GLU A 525 27.88 14.08 -5.45
CA GLU A 525 28.21 14.53 -4.08
C GLU A 525 27.09 15.40 -3.46
N GLY A 526 26.31 16.09 -4.29
CA GLY A 526 25.20 16.94 -3.86
C GLY A 526 23.88 16.22 -3.57
N MET A 527 23.82 14.88 -3.68
CA MET A 527 22.60 14.13 -3.37
C MET A 527 22.28 14.12 -1.87
N SER A 528 21.02 13.85 -1.53
CA SER A 528 20.61 13.56 -0.16
C SER A 528 21.48 12.48 0.51
N ASN A 529 21.79 12.67 1.81
CA ASN A 529 22.53 11.70 2.62
C ASN A 529 21.90 10.30 2.57
N GLU A 530 20.58 10.23 2.49
CA GLU A 530 19.83 8.99 2.33
C GLU A 530 20.19 8.23 1.05
N THR A 531 20.22 8.93 -0.09
CA THR A 531 20.58 8.33 -1.39
C THR A 531 22.04 7.91 -1.41
N GLN A 532 22.93 8.76 -0.87
CA GLN A 532 24.34 8.40 -0.71
C GLN A 532 24.50 7.16 0.17
N ALA A 533 23.78 7.08 1.30
CA ALA A 533 23.85 5.94 2.22
C ALA A 533 23.47 4.62 1.54
N ARG A 534 22.42 4.62 0.70
CA ARG A 534 22.05 3.45 -0.11
C ARG A 534 23.15 3.01 -1.04
N ASN A 535 23.76 3.95 -1.75
CA ASN A 535 24.83 3.65 -2.70
C ASN A 535 26.04 3.04 -1.99
N TRP A 536 26.41 3.59 -0.82
CA TRP A 536 27.47 3.03 0.01
C TRP A 536 27.12 1.66 0.59
N SER A 537 25.87 1.43 1.00
CA SER A 537 25.41 0.13 1.49
C SER A 537 25.45 -0.93 0.37
N SER A 538 24.94 -0.61 -0.82
CA SER A 538 25.00 -1.47 -2.00
C SER A 538 26.44 -1.77 -2.43
N LEU A 539 27.32 -0.75 -2.46
CA LEU A 539 28.74 -0.93 -2.77
C LEU A 539 29.44 -1.83 -1.74
N GLY A 540 29.09 -1.70 -0.45
CA GLY A 540 29.56 -2.60 0.60
C GLY A 540 29.22 -4.07 0.31
N GLN A 541 27.98 -4.34 -0.11
CA GLN A 541 27.56 -5.70 -0.50
C GLN A 541 28.36 -6.22 -1.70
N GLN A 542 28.59 -5.39 -2.73
CA GLN A 542 29.41 -5.80 -3.89
C GLN A 542 30.85 -6.11 -3.50
N TYR A 543 31.46 -5.30 -2.62
CA TYR A 543 32.79 -5.59 -2.10
C TYR A 543 32.82 -6.88 -1.27
N SER A 544 31.79 -7.16 -0.47
CA SER A 544 31.70 -8.43 0.26
C SER A 544 31.58 -9.64 -0.67
N ILE A 545 30.82 -9.53 -1.76
CA ILE A 545 30.69 -10.56 -2.79
C ILE A 545 32.04 -10.85 -3.46
N GLU A 546 32.81 -9.81 -3.77
CA GLU A 546 34.17 -9.92 -4.31
C GLU A 546 35.25 -10.25 -3.26
N LYS A 547 34.87 -10.49 -2.00
CA LYS A 547 35.76 -10.78 -0.86
C LYS A 547 36.76 -9.64 -0.57
N GLN A 548 36.45 -8.41 -0.95
CA GLN A 548 37.18 -7.19 -0.57
C GLN A 548 36.64 -6.67 0.77
N TYR A 549 36.82 -7.47 1.81
CA TYR A 549 36.10 -7.30 3.07
C TYR A 549 36.41 -5.99 3.81
N GLU A 550 37.64 -5.48 3.71
CA GLU A 550 38.04 -4.20 4.31
C GLU A 550 37.33 -3.02 3.63
N LYS A 551 37.26 -3.02 2.29
CA LYS A 551 36.51 -2.00 1.55
C LYS A 551 35.01 -2.08 1.81
N ALA A 552 34.49 -3.30 1.96
CA ALA A 552 33.09 -3.50 2.31
C ALA A 552 32.79 -2.91 3.69
N GLU A 553 33.66 -3.14 4.66
CA GLU A 553 33.54 -2.56 6.01
C GLU A 553 33.55 -1.03 5.99
N GLU A 554 34.49 -0.41 5.27
CA GLU A 554 34.53 1.05 5.09
C GLU A 554 33.24 1.58 4.47
N ALA A 555 32.73 0.91 3.44
CA ALA A 555 31.49 1.29 2.76
C ALA A 555 30.26 1.16 3.68
N PHE A 556 30.15 0.09 4.47
CA PHE A 556 29.06 -0.09 5.42
C PHE A 556 29.10 0.94 6.55
N GLN A 557 30.28 1.26 7.10
CA GLN A 557 30.42 2.31 8.11
C GLN A 557 29.98 3.67 7.57
N LYS A 558 30.40 4.00 6.34
CA LYS A 558 30.00 5.24 5.68
C LYS A 558 28.49 5.30 5.44
N ALA A 559 27.88 4.20 5.00
CA ALA A 559 26.43 4.11 4.83
C ALA A 559 25.67 4.35 6.14
N ILE A 560 26.08 3.69 7.23
CA ILE A 560 25.46 3.85 8.56
C ILE A 560 25.56 5.30 9.03
N HIS A 561 26.72 5.94 8.89
CA HIS A 561 26.91 7.34 9.27
C HIS A 561 26.00 8.29 8.48
N LEU A 562 25.86 8.06 7.18
CA LEU A 562 24.97 8.87 6.32
C LEU A 562 23.50 8.67 6.69
N TYR A 563 23.05 7.46 7.02
CA TYR A 563 21.68 7.23 7.50
C TYR A 563 21.39 7.95 8.82
N GLN A 564 22.35 7.96 9.76
CA GLN A 564 22.22 8.67 11.04
C GLN A 564 22.07 10.19 10.87
N THR A 565 22.62 10.73 9.78
CA THR A 565 22.64 12.17 9.51
C THR A 565 21.67 12.58 8.40
N ALA A 566 20.78 11.70 7.97
CA ALA A 566 19.81 11.96 6.90
C ALA A 566 18.57 12.70 7.45
N PRO A 567 18.39 14.01 7.16
CA PRO A 567 17.27 14.79 7.71
C PRO A 567 15.91 14.42 7.08
N GLY A 568 15.92 13.77 5.92
CA GLY A 568 14.71 13.34 5.20
C GLY A 568 14.05 12.08 5.77
N LEU A 569 14.77 11.31 6.61
CA LEU A 569 14.25 10.07 7.19
C LEU A 569 13.65 10.29 8.57
N SER A 570 12.48 9.69 8.82
CA SER A 570 11.96 9.58 10.19
C SER A 570 12.88 8.71 11.06
N LEU A 571 12.80 8.86 12.39
CA LEU A 571 13.59 8.04 13.31
C LEU A 571 13.37 6.52 13.12
N SER A 572 12.13 6.12 12.77
CA SER A 572 11.84 4.72 12.49
C SER A 572 12.48 4.25 11.18
N GLU A 573 12.61 5.12 10.19
CA GLU A 573 13.27 4.81 8.91
C GLU A 573 14.76 4.68 9.07
N GLN A 574 15.40 5.67 9.70
CA GLN A 574 16.82 5.62 10.00
C GLN A 574 17.17 4.31 10.72
N LYS A 575 16.38 3.94 11.74
CA LYS A 575 16.59 2.69 12.46
C LYS A 575 16.50 1.46 11.55
N ASN A 576 15.50 1.38 10.67
CA ASN A 576 15.34 0.23 9.77
C ASN A 576 16.48 0.11 8.75
N GLU A 577 16.90 1.23 8.14
CA GLU A 577 18.00 1.24 7.16
C GLU A 577 19.35 0.90 7.80
N ILE A 578 19.60 1.44 9.00
CA ILE A 578 20.80 1.12 9.79
C ILE A 578 20.77 -0.35 10.21
N ASP A 579 19.62 -0.86 10.66
CA ASP A 579 19.47 -2.25 11.09
C ASP A 579 19.77 -3.22 9.93
N GLN A 580 19.19 -2.99 8.74
CA GLN A 580 19.47 -3.80 7.55
C GLN A 580 20.96 -3.73 7.14
N THR A 581 21.53 -2.53 7.10
CA THR A 581 22.95 -2.34 6.73
C THR A 581 23.88 -3.00 7.75
N SER A 582 23.51 -2.98 9.03
CA SER A 582 24.28 -3.60 10.11
C SER A 582 24.26 -5.13 10.03
N VAL A 583 23.15 -5.73 9.58
CA VAL A 583 23.11 -7.17 9.27
C VAL A 583 24.14 -7.52 8.20
N TYR A 584 24.19 -6.77 7.09
CA TYR A 584 25.15 -7.00 6.01
C TYR A 584 26.61 -6.84 6.49
N ARG A 585 26.86 -5.80 7.29
CA ARG A 585 28.17 -5.57 7.92
C ARG A 585 28.60 -6.72 8.83
N ALA A 586 27.68 -7.26 9.64
CA ALA A 586 27.96 -8.42 10.48
C ALA A 586 28.26 -9.69 9.65
N ILE A 587 27.54 -9.92 8.55
CA ILE A 587 27.84 -11.03 7.61
C ILE A 587 29.24 -10.87 7.02
N ASN A 588 29.59 -9.66 6.58
CA ASN A 588 30.92 -9.36 6.03
C ASN A 588 32.04 -9.69 7.03
N ALA A 589 31.88 -9.27 8.29
CA ALA A 589 32.82 -9.56 9.35
C ALA A 589 32.96 -11.06 9.65
N MET A 590 31.86 -11.82 9.60
CA MET A 590 31.92 -13.28 9.73
C MET A 590 32.65 -13.94 8.56
N ASP A 591 32.37 -13.54 7.33
CA ASP A 591 32.99 -14.11 6.12
C ASP A 591 34.49 -13.78 6.02
N SER A 592 34.90 -12.61 6.50
CA SER A 592 36.30 -12.20 6.58
C SER A 592 37.06 -12.83 7.76
N LYS A 593 36.34 -13.50 8.68
CA LYS A 593 36.87 -13.97 9.96
C LYS A 593 37.46 -12.83 10.79
N SER A 594 36.84 -11.65 10.73
CA SER A 594 37.22 -10.51 11.55
C SER A 594 37.15 -10.85 13.06
N PRO A 595 38.10 -10.39 13.88
CA PRO A 595 38.00 -10.53 15.34
C PRO A 595 36.76 -9.83 15.92
N ASP A 596 36.22 -8.83 15.22
CA ASP A 596 35.06 -8.04 15.66
C ASP A 596 33.71 -8.69 15.27
N ALA A 597 33.72 -9.84 14.59
CA ALA A 597 32.49 -10.46 14.08
C ALA A 597 31.46 -10.74 15.19
N LEU A 598 31.91 -11.17 16.37
CA LEU A 598 31.02 -11.41 17.51
C LEU A 598 30.46 -10.11 18.11
N VAL A 599 31.24 -9.03 18.11
CA VAL A 599 30.81 -7.71 18.59
C VAL A 599 29.74 -7.16 17.66
N LEU A 600 29.99 -7.18 16.35
CA LEU A 600 29.03 -6.72 15.34
C LEU A 600 27.74 -7.55 15.33
N LEU A 601 27.84 -8.86 15.59
CA LEU A 601 26.67 -9.71 15.79
C LEU A 601 25.84 -9.25 17.01
N GLN A 602 26.49 -8.91 18.12
CA GLN A 602 25.82 -8.40 19.33
C GLN A 602 25.21 -7.01 19.11
N ASP A 603 25.85 -6.14 18.33
CA ASP A 603 25.30 -4.83 18.00
C ASP A 603 23.96 -4.94 17.24
N VAL A 604 23.82 -5.96 16.37
CA VAL A 604 22.59 -6.21 15.61
C VAL A 604 21.53 -6.94 16.43
N LEU A 605 21.91 -8.03 17.10
CA LEU A 605 20.97 -8.94 17.76
C LEU A 605 20.66 -8.54 19.21
N GLY A 606 21.51 -7.71 19.82
CA GLY A 606 21.54 -7.50 21.27
C GLY A 606 22.15 -8.70 22.00
N ASP A 607 21.56 -9.04 23.15
CA ASP A 607 21.93 -10.25 23.88
C ASP A 607 21.60 -11.51 23.07
N ILE A 608 22.64 -12.26 22.66
CA ILE A 608 22.51 -13.37 21.70
C ILE A 608 21.58 -14.48 22.22
N PRO A 609 21.68 -14.96 23.49
CA PRO A 609 20.72 -15.95 24.01
C PRO A 609 19.27 -15.45 24.01
N THR A 610 19.05 -14.20 24.39
CA THR A 610 17.70 -13.58 24.34
C THR A 610 17.18 -13.48 22.90
N ALA A 611 18.04 -13.11 21.95
CA ALA A 611 17.71 -13.10 20.53
C ALA A 611 17.34 -14.50 20.04
N ALA A 612 18.07 -15.54 20.45
CA ALA A 612 17.77 -16.93 20.10
C ALA A 612 16.40 -17.40 20.62
N GLN A 613 16.03 -17.03 21.86
CA GLN A 613 14.69 -17.30 22.41
C GLN A 613 13.60 -16.61 21.57
N THR A 614 13.82 -15.36 21.21
CA THR A 614 12.84 -14.54 20.48
C THR A 614 12.67 -15.03 19.04
N LEU A 615 13.79 -15.24 18.33
CA LEU A 615 13.80 -15.59 16.90
C LEU A 615 13.40 -17.06 16.67
N SER A 616 13.58 -17.97 17.63
CA SER A 616 13.09 -19.34 17.51
C SER A 616 11.57 -19.47 17.54
N THR A 617 10.86 -18.47 18.07
CA THR A 617 9.40 -18.48 18.26
C THR A 617 8.65 -17.42 17.43
N SER A 618 9.37 -16.61 16.65
CA SER A 618 8.83 -15.50 15.88
C SER A 618 9.04 -15.66 14.37
N ILE A 619 8.16 -15.05 13.57
CA ILE A 619 8.32 -14.92 12.11
C ILE A 619 8.83 -13.53 11.69
N GLN A 620 9.00 -12.62 12.65
CA GLN A 620 9.48 -11.26 12.40
C GLN A 620 11.02 -11.24 12.35
N LYS A 621 11.59 -10.22 11.68
CA LYS A 621 13.04 -10.03 11.55
C LYS A 621 13.78 -11.24 10.96
N ALA A 622 13.27 -11.79 9.85
CA ALA A 622 13.84 -12.98 9.21
C ALA A 622 15.36 -12.87 8.91
N TYR A 623 15.87 -11.69 8.55
CA TYR A 623 17.30 -11.49 8.33
C TYR A 623 18.15 -11.55 9.62
N HIS A 624 17.60 -11.13 10.77
CA HIS A 624 18.25 -11.32 12.07
C HIS A 624 18.31 -12.80 12.42
N HIS A 625 17.25 -13.53 12.09
CA HIS A 625 17.17 -14.97 12.29
C HIS A 625 18.17 -15.73 11.42
N HIS A 626 18.26 -15.40 10.13
CA HIS A 626 19.31 -15.91 9.25
C HIS A 626 20.71 -15.60 9.79
N LEU A 627 20.97 -14.36 10.20
CA LEU A 627 22.24 -13.94 10.79
C LEU A 627 22.61 -14.78 12.03
N LEU A 628 21.67 -14.97 12.96
CA LEU A 628 21.88 -15.78 14.17
C LEU A 628 22.26 -17.22 13.81
N LEU A 629 21.47 -17.89 12.96
CA LEU A 629 21.71 -19.29 12.62
C LEU A 629 23.02 -19.49 11.87
N ARG A 630 23.36 -18.54 11.00
CA ARG A 630 24.65 -18.50 10.31
C ARG A 630 25.82 -18.33 11.28
N ALA A 631 25.66 -17.46 12.29
CA ALA A 631 26.66 -17.29 13.34
C ALA A 631 26.84 -18.57 14.18
N LEU A 632 25.75 -19.24 14.56
CA LEU A 632 25.80 -20.54 15.26
C LEU A 632 26.52 -21.62 14.42
N TRP A 633 26.47 -21.53 13.10
CA TRP A 633 27.17 -22.46 12.22
C TRP A 633 28.67 -22.13 12.07
N HIS A 634 29.03 -20.89 11.73
CA HIS A 634 30.39 -20.53 11.32
C HIS A 634 31.30 -20.00 12.44
N LEU A 635 30.76 -19.35 13.47
CA LEU A 635 31.59 -18.75 14.51
C LEU A 635 32.08 -19.80 15.52
N PRO A 636 33.26 -19.58 16.13
CA PRO A 636 33.73 -20.40 17.26
C PRO A 636 32.68 -20.44 18.37
N GLN A 637 32.45 -21.61 18.94
CA GLN A 637 31.43 -21.86 19.96
C GLN A 637 31.88 -21.35 21.34
N GLU A 638 31.94 -20.02 21.47
CA GLU A 638 32.09 -19.30 22.73
C GLU A 638 30.87 -19.51 23.63
N LEU A 639 31.00 -19.18 24.92
CA LEU A 639 29.98 -19.45 25.93
C LEU A 639 28.60 -18.92 25.53
N LYS A 640 28.50 -17.66 25.08
CA LYS A 640 27.23 -17.03 24.67
C LYS A 640 26.58 -17.71 23.46
N LEU A 641 27.38 -18.15 22.48
CA LEU A 641 26.85 -18.82 21.29
C LEU A 641 26.36 -20.24 21.61
N LYS A 642 27.06 -20.97 22.49
CA LYS A 642 26.61 -22.28 23.00
C LYS A 642 25.30 -22.17 23.76
N GLU A 643 25.19 -21.14 24.59
CA GLU A 643 23.97 -20.87 25.37
C GLU A 643 22.81 -20.52 24.44
N ALA A 644 23.06 -19.66 23.44
CA ALA A 644 22.10 -19.33 22.40
C ALA A 644 21.67 -20.56 21.58
N GLU A 645 22.60 -21.44 21.16
CA GLU A 645 22.28 -22.69 20.47
C GLU A 645 21.36 -23.58 21.33
N THR A 646 21.68 -23.71 22.62
CA THR A 646 20.89 -24.49 23.57
C THR A 646 19.46 -23.95 23.69
N VAL A 647 19.31 -22.65 23.93
CA VAL A 647 18.01 -21.96 24.01
C VAL A 647 17.25 -22.09 22.70
N TYR A 648 17.93 -21.96 21.56
CA TYR A 648 17.32 -22.07 20.25
C TYR A 648 16.70 -23.47 20.02
N PHE A 649 17.41 -24.53 20.43
CA PHE A 649 16.93 -25.92 20.33
C PHE A 649 15.84 -26.28 21.35
N GLN A 650 15.85 -25.68 22.55
CA GLN A 650 14.75 -25.87 23.51
C GLN A 650 13.38 -25.48 22.93
N ASN A 651 13.36 -24.55 21.98
CA ASN A 651 12.16 -24.08 21.31
C ASN A 651 11.86 -24.80 19.98
N ILE A 652 12.47 -25.96 19.69
CA ILE A 652 12.31 -26.67 18.41
C ILE A 652 10.85 -26.97 18.03
N SER A 653 9.98 -27.24 19.01
CA SER A 653 8.55 -27.47 18.81
C SER A 653 7.78 -26.21 18.38
N HIS A 654 8.36 -25.03 18.57
CA HIS A 654 7.75 -23.74 18.27
C HIS A 654 8.31 -23.07 17.00
N TRP A 655 9.26 -23.73 16.32
CA TRP A 655 9.83 -23.19 15.09
C TRP A 655 8.77 -23.00 14.01
N GLN A 656 8.62 -21.75 13.58
CA GLN A 656 7.77 -21.34 12.47
C GLN A 656 8.58 -21.18 11.18
N THR A 657 7.90 -21.16 10.05
CA THR A 657 8.48 -21.05 8.71
C THR A 657 7.56 -20.17 7.85
N GLN A 658 8.09 -19.45 6.86
CA GLN A 658 7.30 -18.64 5.92
C GLN A 658 7.72 -18.88 4.46
N PRO A 659 6.84 -18.59 3.48
CA PRO A 659 7.07 -18.96 2.08
C PRO A 659 7.85 -17.90 1.27
N TYR A 660 8.84 -17.21 1.85
CA TYR A 660 9.60 -16.14 1.19
C TYR A 660 11.08 -16.12 1.63
N HIS A 661 11.97 -15.52 0.82
CA HIS A 661 13.39 -15.35 1.20
C HIS A 661 13.55 -14.40 2.40
N PRO A 662 14.41 -14.67 3.41
CA PRO A 662 15.48 -15.68 3.48
C PRO A 662 15.10 -17.02 4.14
N TRP A 663 13.81 -17.36 4.27
CA TRP A 663 13.40 -18.59 4.95
C TRP A 663 13.96 -19.90 4.41
N PRO A 664 14.24 -20.07 3.09
CA PRO A 664 14.99 -21.23 2.63
C PRO A 664 16.35 -21.39 3.33
N LEU A 665 17.08 -20.29 3.56
CA LEU A 665 18.38 -20.31 4.22
C LEU A 665 18.23 -20.57 5.72
N ILE A 666 17.19 -20.02 6.36
CA ILE A 666 16.86 -20.29 7.77
C ILE A 666 16.59 -21.80 7.97
N GLU A 667 15.76 -22.41 7.13
CA GLU A 667 15.47 -23.85 7.21
C GLU A 667 16.71 -24.70 6.87
N MET A 668 17.55 -24.26 5.93
CA MET A 668 18.83 -24.91 5.63
C MET A 668 19.78 -24.89 6.84
N TYR A 669 20.00 -23.74 7.48
CA TYR A 669 20.87 -23.68 8.66
C TYR A 669 20.29 -24.46 9.85
N ARG A 670 18.97 -24.46 10.05
CA ARG A 670 18.32 -25.37 11.02
C ARG A 670 18.66 -26.82 10.70
N ALA A 671 18.57 -27.23 9.43
CA ALA A 671 18.91 -28.58 9.00
C ALA A 671 20.38 -28.94 9.26
N LEU A 672 21.30 -28.01 9.00
CA LEU A 672 22.73 -28.17 9.24
C LEU A 672 23.05 -28.31 10.74
N LEU A 673 22.48 -27.46 11.59
CA LEU A 673 22.67 -27.54 13.05
C LEU A 673 22.10 -28.86 13.61
N LEU A 674 20.94 -29.30 13.12
CA LEU A 674 20.37 -30.61 13.49
C LEU A 674 21.27 -31.77 13.05
N TRP A 675 21.83 -31.69 11.84
CA TRP A 675 22.75 -32.70 11.31
C TRP A 675 24.04 -32.77 12.15
N LYS A 676 24.64 -31.62 12.48
CA LYS A 676 25.82 -31.52 13.35
C LYS A 676 25.57 -32.11 14.74
N ASN A 677 24.33 -32.04 15.23
CA ASN A 677 23.89 -32.62 16.49
C ASN A 677 23.31 -34.05 16.34
N ASN A 678 23.59 -34.75 15.24
CA ASN A 678 23.19 -36.14 14.96
C ASN A 678 21.66 -36.38 14.94
N GLN A 679 20.85 -35.34 14.70
CA GLN A 679 19.40 -35.44 14.56
C GLN A 679 18.98 -35.62 13.09
N THR A 680 19.37 -36.75 12.49
CA THR A 680 19.26 -37.01 11.04
C THR A 680 17.85 -36.80 10.48
N ALA A 681 16.83 -37.43 11.06
CA ALA A 681 15.46 -37.33 10.54
C ALA A 681 14.89 -35.91 10.62
N ALA A 682 15.19 -35.19 11.72
CA ALA A 682 14.79 -33.79 11.87
C ALA A 682 15.51 -32.89 10.86
N SER A 683 16.81 -33.12 10.63
CA SER A 683 17.60 -32.41 9.63
C SER A 683 17.03 -32.59 8.22
N GLN A 684 16.73 -33.83 7.81
CA GLN A 684 16.14 -34.12 6.50
C GLN A 684 14.82 -33.39 6.29
N LYS A 685 13.93 -33.41 7.30
CA LYS A 685 12.66 -32.66 7.25
C LYS A 685 12.89 -31.17 7.00
N ARG A 686 13.93 -30.58 7.61
CA ARG A 686 14.24 -29.16 7.44
C ARG A 686 14.85 -28.84 6.08
N PHE A 687 15.72 -29.70 5.54
CA PHE A 687 16.16 -29.57 4.15
C PHE A 687 14.99 -29.66 3.15
N GLN A 688 14.04 -30.57 3.37
CA GLN A 688 12.83 -30.65 2.53
C GLN A 688 11.99 -29.38 2.60
N SER A 689 11.77 -28.81 3.79
CA SER A 689 11.11 -27.51 3.95
C SER A 689 11.85 -26.40 3.20
N ALA A 690 13.18 -26.33 3.33
CA ALA A 690 14.01 -25.34 2.65
C ALA A 690 13.85 -25.41 1.11
N LEU A 691 13.88 -26.64 0.56
CA LEU A 691 13.68 -26.87 -0.86
C LEU A 691 12.26 -26.51 -1.31
N ALA A 692 11.23 -26.89 -0.56
CA ALA A 692 9.84 -26.57 -0.91
C ALA A 692 9.61 -25.06 -1.02
N ILE A 693 10.19 -24.27 -0.11
CA ILE A 693 10.09 -22.80 -0.16
C ILE A 693 10.89 -22.26 -1.35
N ALA A 694 12.15 -22.67 -1.53
CA ALA A 694 13.01 -22.17 -2.59
C ALA A 694 12.48 -22.51 -4.01
N THR A 695 11.66 -23.55 -4.12
CA THR A 695 11.13 -24.06 -5.39
C THR A 695 9.66 -23.71 -5.63
N ALA A 696 9.07 -22.83 -4.82
CA ALA A 696 7.71 -22.38 -4.99
C ALA A 696 7.49 -21.73 -6.38
N PRO A 697 6.30 -21.86 -7.01
CA PRO A 697 6.06 -21.41 -8.39
C PRO A 697 6.32 -19.91 -8.62
N GLN A 698 6.12 -19.08 -7.60
CA GLN A 698 6.32 -17.63 -7.66
C GLN A 698 7.80 -17.20 -7.59
N HIS A 699 8.73 -18.12 -7.31
CA HIS A 699 10.14 -17.78 -7.13
C HIS A 699 10.96 -17.95 -8.42
N GLY A 700 11.73 -16.90 -8.75
CA GLY A 700 12.60 -16.82 -9.93
C GLY A 700 13.91 -17.61 -9.85
N ALA A 701 14.80 -17.39 -10.81
CA ALA A 701 15.99 -18.23 -11.05
C ALA A 701 17.01 -18.25 -9.91
N ILE A 702 17.19 -17.13 -9.18
CA ILE A 702 18.11 -17.06 -8.04
C ILE A 702 17.70 -18.03 -6.95
N LEU A 703 16.40 -18.10 -6.63
CA LEU A 703 15.88 -19.01 -5.61
C LEU A 703 16.03 -20.47 -6.07
N ARG A 704 16.00 -20.74 -7.38
CA ARG A 704 16.34 -22.06 -7.94
C ARG A 704 17.83 -22.38 -7.81
N LEU A 705 18.71 -21.39 -7.93
CA LEU A 705 20.14 -21.55 -7.66
C LEU A 705 20.39 -21.80 -6.17
N ILE A 706 19.73 -21.06 -5.27
CA ILE A 706 19.72 -21.32 -3.82
C ILE A 706 19.19 -22.74 -3.54
N ALA A 707 18.10 -23.18 -4.17
CA ALA A 707 17.58 -24.53 -4.04
C ALA A 707 18.61 -25.59 -4.48
N SER A 708 19.37 -25.32 -5.53
CA SER A 708 20.45 -26.20 -6.01
C SER A 708 21.58 -26.32 -4.98
N MET A 709 21.99 -25.20 -4.38
CA MET A 709 22.98 -25.18 -3.30
C MET A 709 22.45 -25.90 -2.04
N ILE A 710 21.20 -25.68 -1.64
CA ILE A 710 20.54 -26.39 -0.53
C ILE A 710 20.51 -27.90 -0.79
N ALA A 711 20.11 -28.33 -1.98
CA ALA A 711 20.03 -29.75 -2.34
C ALA A 711 21.42 -30.41 -2.37
N THR A 712 22.43 -29.71 -2.90
CA THR A 712 23.83 -30.16 -2.88
C THR A 712 24.32 -30.29 -1.43
N THR A 713 24.02 -29.31 -0.58
CA THR A 713 24.38 -29.32 0.84
C THR A 713 23.71 -30.48 1.59
N ALA A 714 22.42 -30.70 1.36
CA ALA A 714 21.66 -31.82 1.92
C ALA A 714 22.24 -33.19 1.47
N PHE A 715 22.67 -33.29 0.20
CA PHE A 715 23.34 -34.47 -0.32
C PHE A 715 24.71 -34.70 0.35
N CYS A 716 25.51 -33.65 0.55
CA CYS A 716 26.75 -33.74 1.32
C CYS A 716 26.48 -34.22 2.76
N CYS A 717 25.40 -33.77 3.41
CA CYS A 717 25.05 -34.20 4.76
C CYS A 717 24.56 -35.66 4.84
N HIS A 718 23.66 -36.07 3.95
CA HIS A 718 22.87 -37.31 4.10
C HIS A 718 23.18 -38.41 3.07
N HIS A 719 23.79 -38.05 1.93
CA HIS A 719 24.10 -38.95 0.81
C HIS A 719 22.86 -39.66 0.22
N GLU A 720 21.70 -39.01 0.32
CA GLU A 720 20.48 -39.51 -0.31
C GLU A 720 20.39 -39.07 -1.77
N GLU A 721 20.20 -40.04 -2.67
CA GLU A 721 20.15 -39.81 -4.11
C GLU A 721 18.99 -38.89 -4.54
N THR A 722 17.93 -38.78 -3.73
CA THR A 722 16.82 -37.83 -3.94
C THR A 722 17.28 -36.38 -3.97
N TYR A 723 18.20 -35.99 -3.07
CA TYR A 723 18.78 -34.65 -3.05
C TYR A 723 19.68 -34.42 -4.26
N ARG A 724 20.49 -35.43 -4.64
CA ARG A 724 21.35 -35.35 -5.83
C ARG A 724 20.53 -35.13 -7.11
N LYS A 725 19.47 -35.92 -7.30
CA LYS A 725 18.53 -35.77 -8.42
C LYS A 725 17.87 -34.39 -8.45
N SER A 726 17.42 -33.91 -7.30
CA SER A 726 16.82 -32.58 -7.18
C SER A 726 17.82 -31.48 -7.57
N ALA A 727 19.06 -31.56 -7.07
CA ALA A 727 20.11 -30.61 -7.40
C ALA A 727 20.39 -30.59 -8.92
N TYR A 728 20.54 -31.75 -9.56
CA TYR A 728 20.71 -31.83 -11.01
C TYR A 728 19.54 -31.24 -11.79
N GLN A 729 18.30 -31.56 -11.39
CA GLN A 729 17.10 -31.02 -12.04
C GLN A 729 17.05 -29.49 -11.98
N TYR A 730 17.46 -28.89 -10.87
CA TYR A 730 17.49 -27.44 -10.73
C TYR A 730 18.64 -26.82 -11.50
N LEU A 731 19.84 -27.42 -11.45
CA LEU A 731 21.03 -26.91 -12.15
C LEU A 731 20.92 -26.96 -13.67
N GLU A 732 20.22 -27.94 -14.24
CA GLU A 732 20.15 -28.16 -15.70
C GLU A 732 19.63 -26.93 -16.46
N LYS A 733 18.67 -26.19 -15.89
CA LYS A 733 18.02 -25.04 -16.55
C LYS A 733 18.69 -23.70 -16.26
N LEU A 734 19.56 -23.64 -15.26
CA LEU A 734 20.14 -22.37 -14.78
C LEU A 734 21.15 -21.74 -15.76
N PRO A 735 22.02 -22.47 -16.48
CA PRO A 735 22.98 -21.85 -17.40
C PRO A 735 22.37 -20.96 -18.46
N SER A 736 21.16 -21.29 -18.95
CA SER A 736 20.44 -20.47 -19.94
C SER A 736 19.79 -19.22 -19.33
N ILE A 737 19.54 -19.20 -18.02
CA ILE A 737 18.79 -18.13 -17.34
C ILE A 737 19.73 -17.21 -16.56
N LEU A 738 20.75 -17.77 -15.91
CA LEU A 738 21.78 -17.07 -15.14
C LEU A 738 23.18 -17.37 -15.71
N PRO A 739 23.51 -16.88 -16.92
CA PRO A 739 24.78 -17.16 -17.56
C PRO A 739 25.98 -16.67 -16.73
N SER A 740 25.83 -15.57 -16.00
CA SER A 740 26.88 -15.02 -15.13
C SER A 740 27.11 -15.86 -13.86
N ALA A 741 26.17 -16.73 -13.48
CA ALA A 741 26.34 -17.68 -12.38
C ALA A 741 27.14 -18.95 -12.77
N LYS A 742 27.74 -19.00 -13.95
CA LYS A 742 28.41 -20.19 -14.50
C LYS A 742 29.41 -20.82 -13.54
N GLU A 743 30.27 -20.02 -12.88
CA GLU A 743 31.28 -20.54 -11.95
C GLU A 743 30.66 -21.22 -10.73
N THR A 744 29.62 -20.60 -10.14
CA THR A 744 28.84 -21.18 -9.05
C THR A 744 28.15 -22.48 -9.49
N ILE A 745 27.53 -22.48 -10.68
CA ILE A 745 26.85 -23.65 -11.24
C ILE A 745 27.85 -24.79 -11.46
N ASP A 746 29.00 -24.52 -12.09
CA ASP A 746 30.04 -25.50 -12.37
C ASP A 746 30.62 -26.07 -11.06
N SER A 747 30.79 -25.24 -10.03
CA SER A 747 31.24 -25.67 -8.70
C SER A 747 30.24 -26.62 -8.03
N LEU A 748 28.95 -26.31 -8.07
CA LEU A 748 27.89 -27.19 -7.55
C LEU A 748 27.86 -28.52 -8.32
N TRP A 749 27.98 -28.49 -9.65
CA TRP A 749 28.11 -29.70 -10.46
C TRP A 749 29.31 -30.56 -10.04
N GLN A 750 30.48 -29.94 -9.81
CA GLN A 750 31.68 -30.67 -9.37
C GLN A 750 31.48 -31.34 -8.01
N ILE A 751 30.85 -30.65 -7.05
CA ILE A 751 30.57 -31.21 -5.72
C ILE A 751 29.63 -32.43 -5.82
N LEU A 752 28.63 -32.39 -6.71
CA LEU A 752 27.71 -33.51 -6.93
C LEU A 752 28.37 -34.75 -7.57
N GLN A 753 29.52 -34.60 -8.22
CA GLN A 753 30.28 -35.74 -8.78
C GLN A 753 31.16 -36.43 -7.74
N THR A 754 31.67 -35.70 -6.75
CA THR A 754 32.55 -36.22 -5.70
C THR A 754 32.08 -35.83 -4.28
N PRO A 755 30.84 -36.20 -3.88
CA PRO A 755 30.31 -35.80 -2.60
C PRO A 755 31.08 -36.46 -1.44
N GLU A 756 31.50 -35.67 -0.46
CA GLU A 756 32.02 -36.20 0.81
C GLU A 756 31.23 -35.62 1.98
N ARG A 757 31.06 -36.39 3.06
CA ARG A 757 30.30 -35.97 4.26
C ARG A 757 30.83 -34.69 4.92
N ALA A 758 32.11 -34.35 4.70
CA ALA A 758 32.75 -33.15 5.23
C ALA A 758 32.65 -31.92 4.32
N ARG A 759 31.97 -32.02 3.16
CA ARG A 759 31.88 -30.93 2.17
C ARG A 759 30.62 -30.05 2.18
N PRO A 760 29.69 -30.04 3.17
CA PRO A 760 28.57 -29.09 3.12
C PRO A 760 29.06 -27.63 3.14
N GLU A 761 30.18 -27.34 3.81
CA GLU A 761 30.80 -26.02 3.82
C GLU A 761 31.29 -25.57 2.44
N GLU A 762 31.75 -26.50 1.59
CA GLU A 762 32.15 -26.17 0.22
C GLU A 762 30.93 -25.83 -0.64
N ALA A 763 29.82 -26.56 -0.48
CA ALA A 763 28.57 -26.25 -1.17
C ALA A 763 28.05 -24.87 -0.77
N LEU A 764 28.03 -24.55 0.52
CA LEU A 764 27.68 -23.20 1.01
C LEU A 764 28.58 -22.13 0.40
N LYS A 765 29.90 -22.36 0.34
CA LYS A 765 30.88 -21.38 -0.17
C LYS A 765 30.74 -21.03 -1.65
N THR A 766 30.04 -21.84 -2.44
CA THR A 766 29.76 -21.54 -3.85
C THR A 766 28.86 -20.32 -4.02
N MET A 767 28.02 -20.02 -3.02
CA MET A 767 27.15 -18.84 -3.02
C MET A 767 27.85 -17.70 -2.26
N PRO A 768 27.88 -16.48 -2.82
CA PRO A 768 28.57 -15.37 -2.18
C PRO A 768 27.73 -14.72 -1.08
N PHE A 769 28.41 -14.14 -0.09
CA PHE A 769 27.85 -13.18 0.86
C PHE A 769 26.49 -13.57 1.45
N ASN A 770 25.41 -12.80 1.21
CA ASN A 770 24.08 -12.97 1.78
C ASN A 770 23.23 -14.06 1.10
N TYR A 771 23.73 -14.71 0.04
CA TYR A 771 23.01 -15.79 -0.65
C TYR A 771 23.20 -17.19 -0.02
N ARG A 772 23.94 -17.28 1.09
CA ARG A 772 24.13 -18.51 1.88
C ARG A 772 23.71 -18.34 3.33
#